data_AF-A0A535E6H5-F1
#
_entry.id   AF-A0A535E6H5-F1
#
_cell.length_a   1.000
_cell.length_b   1.000
_cell.length_c   1.000
_cell.angle_alpha   90.00
_cell.angle_beta   90.00
_cell.angle_gamma   90.00
#
_symmetry.space_group_name_H-M   'P 1'
#
loop_
_entity.id
_entity.type
_entity.pdbx_description
1 polymer ?
#
loop_
_entity_poly.entity_id
_entity_poly.type
_entity_poly.pdbx_seq_one_letter_code
_entity_poly.pdbx_strand_id
1 'polypeptide(L)'
;MDSAEGPVTSSAQNGGPPHDLEAEVGLLGSILLDPDAGRRVRDLVGADDFYRENNGTIFRAALKLLEDGEPIDPTTVGGELARMGFLDRVGGRAHLWQLRELVPTAAIAENSARIVRELATLRRVGAQALEVAKAARDRTALDALGDHIDLLREAATPEAAWQPPLPLVDTGTLPEFPLEALPGWCAAYAAAVAEATQTPRDLAGMIVLASLATCAGGRQRVEIKSGWEEPLNLYVLVALPPGERKSAVFEAVTAPLSEFEEERAQTLAPVVTEAAIRRRALERAAEKAETEAANAKTTEAREACIERAAQLATEAESVIVPAPYRLLVDDATPEILASLLAQQGGRIALLSPEGGVVGQMAGRYSPSRVAGANLGVYLKGHAGDRLRIDRVGRASEYVPRPALTIGLAVQPEVLRTMADVPELGGLGVLARFLYSVPRSLMGDRNADPDPVPGELAHEYAFKLTMLARNLDAAGKPWAIPFTAASRRLLIEYSAALEPRLGETGDLRYMRDWAGKLPGAIARVAGLIHLAGSVRGAWGEEVAPVSVESAIRVGNYAIEHARAAFGLMGADPHVELGRRVLRWIADRALTEFSRRDAFDQLRDQHLHKVTDLDPALELLIAHGYLARVATSRGPGRPSIRFRVNPLSQNPQNPQNQATAPGSAGSAPGHPGGYGVVP
;
A
#
# COMPACT_ATOMS: atom_id res chain seq x y z
N MET A 1 -33.52 5.60 5.15
CA MET A 1 -34.61 5.40 4.18
C MET A 1 -34.14 5.97 2.86
N ASP A 2 -33.75 5.21 1.85
CA ASP A 2 -33.45 3.78 1.74
C ASP A 2 -32.59 3.69 0.47
N SER A 3 -31.49 2.94 0.60
CA SER A 3 -30.75 2.17 -0.41
C SER A 3 -30.66 2.69 -1.85
N ALA A 4 -29.47 3.18 -2.21
CA ALA A 4 -28.96 3.16 -3.58
C ALA A 4 -27.84 2.11 -3.66
N GLU A 5 -28.23 0.84 -3.86
CA GLU A 5 -27.33 -0.22 -4.34
C GLU A 5 -27.14 -0.03 -5.85
N GLY A 6 -25.88 0.06 -6.30
CA GLY A 6 -25.51 -0.04 -7.72
C GLY A 6 -25.73 -1.46 -8.26
N PRO A 7 -25.88 -1.65 -9.58
CA PRO A 7 -26.57 -2.80 -10.12
C PRO A 7 -25.67 -4.03 -10.13
N VAL A 8 -25.90 -4.94 -9.18
CA VAL A 8 -25.74 -6.37 -9.41
C VAL A 8 -27.02 -6.86 -10.08
N THR A 9 -27.18 -6.63 -11.39
CA THR A 9 -28.23 -7.32 -12.15
C THR A 9 -27.73 -8.69 -12.57
N SER A 10 -27.54 -9.57 -11.57
CA SER A 10 -27.58 -11.01 -11.76
C SER A 10 -29.02 -11.38 -12.14
N SER A 11 -29.25 -11.72 -13.40
CA SER A 11 -30.53 -12.22 -13.93
C SER A 11 -30.80 -13.67 -13.52
N ALA A 12 -30.50 -14.04 -12.27
CA ALA A 12 -30.98 -15.29 -11.67
C ALA A 12 -32.50 -15.28 -11.37
N GLN A 13 -33.22 -14.20 -11.71
CA GLN A 13 -34.65 -14.02 -11.37
C GLN A 13 -35.67 -14.45 -12.44
N ASN A 14 -35.27 -14.91 -13.62
CA ASN A 14 -36.19 -15.58 -14.54
C ASN A 14 -35.69 -17.00 -14.76
N GLY A 15 -36.46 -18.01 -14.36
CA GLY A 15 -36.09 -19.45 -14.35
C GLY A 15 -35.79 -20.11 -15.72
N GLY A 16 -35.13 -19.40 -16.64
CA GLY A 16 -34.56 -19.90 -17.88
C GLY A 16 -33.05 -20.18 -17.76
N PRO A 17 -32.43 -20.74 -18.82
CA PRO A 17 -31.00 -21.04 -18.84
C PRO A 17 -30.14 -19.79 -18.59
N PRO A 18 -29.01 -19.88 -17.85
CA PRO A 18 -28.13 -18.74 -17.57
C PRO A 18 -27.64 -18.04 -18.85
N HIS A 19 -27.81 -16.72 -18.94
CA HIS A 19 -27.43 -15.92 -20.10
C HIS A 19 -27.24 -14.45 -19.75
N ASP A 20 -26.43 -13.76 -20.56
CA ASP A 20 -26.22 -12.31 -20.47
C ASP A 20 -26.20 -11.75 -21.90
N LEU A 21 -27.31 -11.13 -22.29
CA LEU A 21 -27.47 -10.57 -23.63
C LEU A 21 -26.68 -9.28 -23.82
N GLU A 22 -26.40 -8.55 -22.74
CA GLU A 22 -25.59 -7.33 -22.80
C GLU A 22 -24.13 -7.69 -23.06
N ALA A 23 -23.63 -8.76 -22.42
CA ALA A 23 -22.31 -9.30 -22.72
C ALA A 23 -22.20 -9.81 -24.16
N GLU A 24 -23.21 -10.52 -24.68
CA GLU A 24 -23.21 -10.97 -26.08
C GLU A 24 -23.19 -9.81 -27.07
N VAL A 25 -24.02 -8.79 -26.84
CA VAL A 25 -24.08 -7.58 -27.67
C VAL A 25 -22.78 -6.78 -27.56
N GLY A 26 -22.23 -6.63 -26.35
CA GLY A 26 -20.97 -5.93 -26.09
C GLY A 26 -19.78 -6.60 -26.78
N LEU A 27 -19.75 -7.94 -26.79
CA LEU A 27 -18.74 -8.72 -27.51
C LEU A 27 -18.83 -8.51 -29.02
N LEU A 28 -20.03 -8.69 -29.60
CA LEU A 28 -20.23 -8.51 -31.05
C LEU A 28 -19.95 -7.07 -31.48
N GLY A 29 -20.41 -6.09 -30.71
CA GLY A 29 -20.16 -4.67 -30.95
C GLY A 29 -18.67 -4.34 -30.92
N SER A 30 -17.92 -4.88 -29.95
CA SER A 30 -16.47 -4.69 -29.86
C SER A 30 -15.73 -5.28 -31.06
N ILE A 31 -16.13 -6.46 -31.54
CA ILE A 31 -15.52 -7.12 -32.70
C ILE A 31 -15.81 -6.36 -34.00
N LEU A 32 -17.00 -5.78 -34.12
CA LEU A 32 -17.38 -4.95 -35.27
C LEU A 32 -16.78 -3.54 -35.22
N LEU A 33 -16.35 -3.08 -34.04
CA LEU A 33 -15.70 -1.79 -33.83
C LEU A 33 -14.19 -1.86 -34.08
N ASP A 34 -13.53 -2.92 -33.58
CA ASP A 34 -12.09 -3.16 -33.71
C ASP A 34 -11.81 -4.61 -34.17
N PRO A 35 -11.28 -4.82 -35.39
CA PRO A 35 -10.93 -6.15 -35.90
C PRO A 35 -9.94 -6.92 -35.01
N ASP A 36 -9.05 -6.23 -34.27
CA ASP A 36 -8.11 -6.88 -33.36
C ASP A 36 -8.81 -7.49 -32.14
N ALA A 37 -9.98 -6.98 -31.74
CA ALA A 37 -10.78 -7.59 -30.68
C ALA A 37 -11.21 -9.01 -31.04
N GLY A 38 -11.57 -9.26 -32.31
CA GLY A 38 -11.87 -10.59 -32.83
C GLY A 38 -10.69 -11.57 -32.68
N ARG A 39 -9.46 -11.11 -32.89
CA ARG A 39 -8.24 -11.93 -32.72
C ARG A 39 -7.98 -12.29 -31.27
N ARG A 40 -8.20 -11.35 -30.35
CA ARG A 40 -7.95 -11.56 -28.91
C ARG A 40 -8.94 -12.54 -28.28
N VAL A 41 -10.17 -12.61 -28.79
CA VAL A 41 -11.25 -13.42 -28.20
C VAL A 41 -11.52 -14.76 -28.90
N ARG A 42 -10.98 -15.00 -30.10
CA ARG A 42 -11.25 -16.23 -30.89
C ARG A 42 -10.96 -17.53 -30.14
N ASP A 43 -9.94 -17.52 -29.28
CA ASP A 43 -9.51 -18.68 -28.51
C ASP A 43 -10.20 -18.76 -27.12
N LEU A 44 -10.99 -17.73 -26.76
CA LEU A 44 -11.68 -17.61 -25.47
C LEU A 44 -13.15 -18.05 -25.54
N VAL A 45 -13.83 -17.79 -26.66
CA VAL A 45 -15.27 -18.00 -26.83
C VAL A 45 -15.60 -18.50 -28.23
N GLY A 46 -16.48 -19.50 -28.33
CA GLY A 46 -16.96 -20.06 -29.59
C GLY A 46 -18.35 -19.56 -29.97
N ALA A 47 -18.73 -19.71 -31.25
CA ALA A 47 -20.07 -19.33 -31.73
C ALA A 47 -21.21 -20.04 -30.99
N ASP A 48 -20.99 -21.27 -30.54
CA ASP A 48 -21.99 -22.08 -29.82
C ASP A 48 -22.03 -21.74 -28.31
N ASP A 49 -21.16 -20.84 -27.83
CA ASP A 49 -21.22 -20.29 -26.47
C ASP A 49 -22.27 -19.17 -26.34
N PHE A 50 -22.84 -18.66 -27.44
CA PHE A 50 -23.90 -17.66 -27.38
C PHE A 50 -25.25 -18.29 -27.03
N TYR A 51 -26.02 -17.65 -26.16
CA TYR A 51 -27.40 -18.05 -25.85
C TYR A 51 -28.34 -17.72 -27.00
N ARG A 52 -28.18 -16.56 -27.66
CA ARG A 52 -28.92 -16.24 -28.89
C ARG A 52 -28.21 -16.82 -30.10
N GLU A 53 -28.86 -17.74 -30.79
CA GLU A 53 -28.35 -18.35 -32.03
C GLU A 53 -27.99 -17.31 -33.10
N ASN A 54 -28.78 -16.23 -33.21
CA ASN A 54 -28.50 -15.14 -34.14
C ASN A 54 -27.16 -14.45 -33.81
N ASN A 55 -26.86 -14.22 -32.53
CA ASN A 55 -25.60 -13.62 -32.10
C ASN A 55 -24.41 -14.55 -32.38
N GLY A 56 -24.56 -15.85 -32.08
CA GLY A 56 -23.57 -16.85 -32.44
C GLY A 56 -23.32 -16.95 -33.95
N THR A 57 -24.36 -16.74 -34.77
CA THR A 57 -24.25 -16.72 -36.23
C THR A 57 -23.44 -15.52 -36.73
N ILE A 58 -23.66 -14.34 -36.14
CA ILE A 58 -22.84 -13.14 -36.44
C ILE A 58 -21.38 -13.37 -36.05
N PHE A 59 -21.12 -13.92 -34.85
CA PHE A 59 -19.77 -14.24 -34.38
C PHE A 59 -19.07 -15.25 -35.31
N ARG A 60 -19.79 -16.29 -35.76
CA ARG A 60 -19.26 -17.29 -36.70
C ARG A 60 -18.86 -16.67 -38.04
N ALA A 61 -19.66 -15.75 -38.57
CA ALA A 61 -19.32 -15.02 -39.80
C ALA A 61 -18.08 -14.12 -39.60
N ALA A 62 -17.94 -13.48 -38.44
CA ALA A 62 -16.77 -12.68 -38.09
C ALA A 62 -15.49 -13.53 -37.96
N LEU A 63 -15.55 -14.68 -37.29
CA LEU A 63 -14.41 -15.59 -37.18
C LEU A 63 -13.99 -16.16 -38.54
N LYS A 64 -14.95 -16.45 -39.41
CA LYS A 64 -14.65 -16.92 -40.77
C LYS A 64 -13.89 -15.87 -41.58
N LEU A 65 -14.34 -14.60 -41.54
CA LEU A 65 -13.61 -13.50 -42.17
C LEU A 65 -12.20 -13.36 -41.59
N LEU A 66 -12.04 -13.56 -40.27
CA LEU A 66 -10.74 -13.54 -39.62
C LEU A 66 -9.81 -14.66 -40.14
N GLU A 67 -10.33 -15.87 -40.34
CA GLU A 67 -9.61 -17.02 -40.89
C GLU A 67 -9.21 -16.78 -42.36
N ASP A 68 -10.10 -16.16 -43.14
CA ASP A 68 -9.89 -15.81 -44.54
C ASP A 68 -8.96 -14.58 -44.70
N GLY A 69 -8.55 -13.95 -43.59
CA GLY A 69 -7.67 -12.76 -43.59
C GLY A 69 -8.37 -11.47 -44.02
N GLU A 70 -9.70 -11.47 -44.05
CA GLU A 70 -10.55 -10.34 -44.46
C GLU A 70 -10.85 -9.41 -43.27
N PRO A 71 -11.06 -8.10 -43.49
CA PRO A 71 -11.46 -7.17 -42.43
C PRO A 71 -12.79 -7.55 -41.78
N ILE A 72 -12.90 -7.34 -40.46
CA ILE A 72 -14.12 -7.61 -39.70
C ILE A 72 -14.79 -6.27 -39.39
N ASP A 73 -15.84 -5.93 -40.14
CA ASP A 73 -16.65 -4.73 -39.92
C ASP A 73 -18.12 -5.00 -40.33
N PRO A 74 -19.09 -4.12 -39.99
CA PRO A 74 -20.50 -4.35 -40.32
C PRO A 74 -20.79 -4.59 -41.80
N THR A 75 -19.97 -4.07 -42.70
CA THR A 75 -20.11 -4.25 -44.15
C THR A 75 -19.64 -5.62 -44.58
N THR A 76 -18.44 -6.04 -44.16
CA THR A 76 -17.87 -7.35 -44.54
C THR A 76 -18.62 -8.50 -43.87
N VAL A 77 -18.92 -8.38 -42.58
CA VAL A 77 -19.74 -9.36 -41.82
C VAL A 77 -21.13 -9.47 -42.43
N GLY A 78 -21.75 -8.35 -42.82
CA GLY A 78 -23.04 -8.36 -43.51
C GLY A 78 -22.99 -9.03 -44.89
N GLY A 79 -21.87 -8.93 -45.61
CA GLY A 79 -21.64 -9.62 -46.87
C GLY A 79 -21.52 -11.14 -46.68
N GLU A 80 -20.76 -11.57 -45.68
CA GLU A 80 -20.59 -12.99 -45.37
C GLU A 80 -21.90 -13.60 -44.87
N LEU A 81 -22.66 -12.90 -44.01
CA LEU A 81 -23.99 -13.35 -43.58
C LEU A 81 -24.99 -13.47 -44.74
N ALA A 82 -24.91 -12.60 -45.75
CA ALA A 82 -25.75 -12.71 -46.96
C ALA A 82 -25.37 -13.95 -47.78
N ARG A 83 -24.07 -14.21 -47.92
CA ARG A 83 -23.55 -15.39 -48.62
C ARG A 83 -23.93 -16.70 -47.91
N MET A 84 -23.99 -16.68 -46.58
CA MET A 84 -24.45 -17.80 -45.76
C MET A 84 -25.99 -17.92 -45.71
N GLY A 85 -26.74 -16.98 -46.27
CA GLY A 85 -28.21 -16.99 -46.27
C GLY A 85 -28.87 -16.63 -44.93
N PHE A 86 -28.12 -16.01 -44.00
CA PHE A 86 -28.60 -15.68 -42.65
C PHE A 86 -28.79 -14.18 -42.39
N LEU A 87 -28.44 -13.30 -43.34
CA LEU A 87 -28.49 -11.84 -43.14
C LEU A 87 -29.86 -11.34 -42.67
N ASP A 88 -30.95 -11.77 -43.30
CA ASP A 88 -32.30 -11.34 -42.91
C ASP A 88 -32.70 -11.89 -41.53
N ARG A 89 -32.26 -13.12 -41.22
CA ARG A 89 -32.55 -13.80 -39.94
C ARG A 89 -31.90 -13.11 -38.75
N VAL A 90 -30.73 -12.49 -38.94
CA VAL A 90 -30.02 -11.76 -37.88
C VAL A 90 -30.38 -10.27 -37.81
N GLY A 91 -31.40 -9.81 -38.55
CA GLY A 91 -31.89 -8.43 -38.50
C GLY A 91 -31.29 -7.48 -39.56
N GLY A 92 -30.58 -8.03 -40.55
CA GLY A 92 -30.04 -7.26 -41.68
C GLY A 92 -28.83 -6.40 -41.33
N ARG A 93 -28.30 -5.68 -42.34
CA ARG A 93 -27.09 -4.84 -42.17
C ARG A 93 -27.27 -3.73 -41.14
N ALA A 94 -28.48 -3.19 -41.02
CA ALA A 94 -28.79 -2.14 -40.05
C ALA A 94 -28.54 -2.60 -38.60
N HIS A 95 -28.81 -3.88 -38.30
CA HIS A 95 -28.58 -4.43 -36.98
C HIS A 95 -27.08 -4.50 -36.63
N LEU A 96 -26.22 -4.85 -37.58
CA LEU A 96 -24.77 -4.90 -37.37
C LEU A 96 -24.17 -3.52 -37.04
N TRP A 97 -24.67 -2.48 -37.71
CA TRP A 97 -24.30 -1.10 -37.39
C TRP A 97 -24.78 -0.70 -36.00
N GLN A 98 -26.00 -1.10 -35.60
CA GLN A 98 -26.48 -0.86 -34.24
C GLN A 98 -25.61 -1.55 -33.18
N LEU A 99 -25.21 -2.81 -33.39
CA LEU A 99 -24.33 -3.52 -32.45
C LEU A 99 -23.00 -2.79 -32.24
N ARG A 100 -22.42 -2.25 -33.31
CA ARG A 100 -21.18 -1.46 -33.25
C ARG A 100 -21.35 -0.18 -32.43
N GLU A 101 -22.45 0.55 -32.62
CA GLU A 101 -22.71 1.84 -31.93
C GLU A 101 -23.08 1.67 -30.45
N LEU A 102 -23.52 0.48 -30.04
CA LEU A 102 -23.87 0.20 -28.63
C LEU A 102 -22.64 0.07 -27.72
N VAL A 103 -21.43 0.07 -28.29
CA VAL A 103 -20.18 -0.13 -27.54
C VAL A 103 -19.28 1.10 -27.69
N PRO A 104 -18.89 1.76 -26.57
CA PRO A 104 -18.04 2.95 -26.63
C PRO A 104 -16.55 2.63 -26.90
N THR A 105 -16.11 1.40 -26.62
CA THR A 105 -14.73 0.94 -26.83
C THR A 105 -14.64 -0.58 -26.94
N ALA A 106 -13.72 -1.09 -27.76
CA ALA A 106 -13.47 -2.52 -27.89
C ALA A 106 -12.73 -3.15 -26.69
N ALA A 107 -12.32 -2.35 -25.69
CA ALA A 107 -11.62 -2.84 -24.49
C ALA A 107 -12.47 -3.78 -23.61
N ILE A 108 -13.78 -3.84 -23.81
CA ILE A 108 -14.67 -4.75 -23.07
C ILE A 108 -14.73 -6.16 -23.67
N ALA A 109 -14.17 -6.38 -24.87
CA ALA A 109 -14.31 -7.61 -25.64
C ALA A 109 -13.91 -8.87 -24.85
N GLU A 110 -12.74 -8.86 -24.20
CA GLU A 110 -12.23 -10.02 -23.44
C GLU A 110 -13.07 -10.32 -22.21
N ASN A 111 -13.57 -9.29 -21.53
CA ASN A 111 -14.43 -9.47 -20.36
C ASN A 111 -15.79 -10.04 -20.77
N SER A 112 -16.41 -9.45 -21.81
CA SER A 112 -17.66 -9.94 -22.38
C SER A 112 -17.54 -11.37 -22.92
N ALA A 113 -16.42 -11.71 -23.57
CA ALA A 113 -16.13 -13.08 -24.02
C ALA A 113 -16.04 -14.09 -22.86
N ARG A 114 -15.38 -13.73 -21.75
CA ARG A 114 -15.32 -14.57 -20.56
C ARG A 114 -16.70 -14.80 -19.94
N ILE A 115 -17.52 -13.74 -19.83
CA ILE A 115 -18.88 -13.84 -19.31
C ILE A 115 -19.73 -14.78 -20.17
N VAL A 116 -19.71 -14.60 -21.50
CA VAL A 116 -20.44 -15.48 -22.44
C VAL A 116 -20.00 -16.93 -22.30
N ARG A 117 -18.68 -17.18 -22.20
CA ARG A 117 -18.10 -18.53 -22.02
C ARG A 117 -18.47 -19.18 -20.69
N GLU A 118 -18.43 -18.41 -19.61
CA GLU A 118 -18.78 -18.90 -18.26
C GLU A 118 -20.26 -19.31 -18.22
N LEU A 119 -21.15 -18.45 -18.72
CA LEU A 119 -22.59 -18.74 -18.78
C LEU A 119 -22.90 -19.91 -19.72
N ALA A 120 -22.18 -20.05 -20.84
CA ALA A 120 -22.27 -21.23 -21.70
C ALA A 120 -21.88 -22.52 -20.98
N THR A 121 -20.83 -22.47 -20.16
CA THR A 121 -20.38 -23.60 -19.34
C THR A 121 -21.47 -23.99 -18.34
N LEU A 122 -22.07 -23.01 -17.67
CA LEU A 122 -23.20 -23.25 -16.75
C LEU A 122 -24.42 -23.84 -17.48
N ARG A 123 -24.73 -23.41 -18.71
CA ARG A 123 -25.81 -24.01 -19.52
C ARG A 123 -25.52 -25.46 -19.88
N ARG A 124 -24.28 -25.80 -20.25
CA ARG A 124 -23.88 -27.19 -20.56
C ARG A 124 -23.99 -28.09 -19.33
N VAL A 125 -23.48 -27.63 -18.19
CA VAL A 125 -23.57 -28.35 -16.92
C VAL A 125 -25.03 -28.56 -16.52
N GLY A 126 -25.87 -27.51 -16.63
CA GLY A 126 -27.30 -27.60 -16.35
C GLY A 126 -28.03 -28.59 -17.27
N ALA A 127 -27.73 -28.59 -18.57
CA ALA A 127 -28.31 -29.52 -19.53
C ALA A 127 -27.91 -30.97 -19.23
N GLN A 128 -26.63 -31.20 -18.94
CA GLN A 128 -26.12 -32.52 -18.55
C GLN A 128 -26.73 -33.00 -17.23
N ALA A 129 -26.86 -32.13 -16.22
CA ALA A 129 -27.53 -32.45 -14.96
C ALA A 129 -29.00 -32.84 -15.15
N LEU A 130 -29.71 -32.18 -16.09
CA LEU A 130 -31.08 -32.53 -16.44
C LEU A 130 -31.17 -33.90 -17.12
N GLU A 131 -30.23 -34.24 -18.02
CA GLU A 131 -30.15 -35.57 -18.63
C GLU A 131 -29.82 -36.66 -17.61
N VAL A 132 -28.92 -36.39 -16.66
CA VAL A 132 -28.65 -37.28 -15.52
C VAL A 132 -29.90 -37.47 -14.66
N ALA A 133 -30.66 -36.40 -14.39
CA ALA A 133 -31.90 -36.48 -13.63
C ALA A 133 -33.01 -37.26 -14.37
N LYS A 134 -33.05 -37.21 -15.71
CA LYS A 134 -33.94 -38.03 -16.54
C LYS A 134 -33.50 -39.50 -16.52
N ALA A 135 -32.21 -39.78 -16.70
CA ALA A 135 -31.65 -41.12 -16.68
C ALA A 135 -31.82 -41.80 -15.31
N ALA A 136 -31.70 -41.05 -14.21
CA ALA A 136 -31.90 -41.56 -12.85
C ALA A 136 -33.33 -42.04 -12.56
N ARG A 137 -34.33 -41.70 -13.40
CA ARG A 137 -35.70 -42.23 -13.29
C ARG A 137 -35.85 -43.64 -13.87
N ASP A 138 -34.85 -44.13 -14.60
CA ASP A 138 -34.83 -45.48 -15.17
C ASP A 138 -33.81 -46.37 -14.45
N ARG A 139 -34.29 -47.43 -13.80
CA ARG A 139 -33.53 -48.21 -12.80
C ARG A 139 -32.42 -49.08 -13.42
N THR A 140 -32.43 -49.23 -14.74
CA THR A 140 -31.41 -49.96 -15.53
C THR A 140 -30.22 -49.10 -15.96
N ALA A 141 -30.23 -47.78 -15.71
CA ALA A 141 -29.20 -46.84 -16.18
C ALA A 141 -28.15 -46.44 -15.12
N LEU A 142 -27.98 -47.22 -14.04
CA LEU A 142 -27.08 -46.88 -12.94
C LEU A 142 -25.59 -46.82 -13.35
N ASP A 143 -25.14 -47.66 -14.28
CA ASP A 143 -23.76 -47.63 -14.79
C ASP A 143 -23.52 -46.43 -15.73
N ALA A 144 -24.52 -46.06 -16.54
CA ALA A 144 -24.46 -44.87 -17.41
C ALA A 144 -24.43 -43.55 -16.63
N LEU A 145 -24.94 -43.56 -15.38
CA LEU A 145 -24.88 -42.43 -14.46
C LEU A 145 -23.44 -42.12 -14.02
N GLY A 146 -22.59 -43.15 -13.88
CA GLY A 146 -21.17 -43.00 -13.54
C GLY A 146 -20.40 -42.28 -14.64
N ASP A 147 -20.57 -42.72 -15.89
CA ASP A 147 -19.92 -42.11 -17.06
C ASP A 147 -20.35 -40.65 -17.27
N HIS A 148 -21.63 -40.32 -17.00
CA HIS A 148 -22.12 -38.94 -17.10
C HIS A 148 -21.63 -38.02 -15.96
N ILE A 149 -21.41 -38.56 -14.76
CA ILE A 149 -20.81 -37.81 -13.64
C ILE A 149 -19.34 -37.53 -13.92
N ASP A 150 -18.61 -38.48 -14.51
CA ASP A 150 -17.21 -38.27 -14.91
C ASP A 150 -17.10 -37.28 -16.09
N LEU A 151 -18.02 -37.32 -17.07
CA LEU A 151 -18.13 -36.31 -18.13
C LEU A 151 -18.49 -34.91 -17.61
N LEU A 152 -19.37 -34.80 -16.62
CA LEU A 152 -19.67 -33.54 -15.91
C LEU A 152 -18.45 -33.01 -15.17
N ARG A 153 -17.60 -33.92 -14.64
CA ARG A 153 -16.36 -33.57 -13.95
C ARG A 153 -15.27 -33.12 -14.91
N GLU A 154 -15.17 -33.77 -16.08
CA GLU A 154 -14.28 -33.37 -17.18
C GLU A 154 -14.70 -32.03 -17.80
N ALA A 155 -16.01 -31.81 -18.02
CA ALA A 155 -16.53 -30.54 -18.52
C ALA A 155 -16.38 -29.36 -17.53
N ALA A 156 -16.31 -29.65 -16.23
CA ALA A 156 -16.06 -28.68 -15.16
C ALA A 156 -14.57 -28.43 -14.87
N THR A 157 -13.66 -29.24 -15.42
CA THR A 157 -12.22 -28.97 -15.38
C THR A 157 -11.80 -28.36 -16.71
N PRO A 158 -11.45 -27.07 -16.76
CA PRO A 158 -10.75 -26.57 -17.93
C PRO A 158 -9.43 -27.34 -18.00
N GLU A 159 -9.21 -28.13 -19.06
CA GLU A 159 -7.86 -28.38 -19.56
C GLU A 159 -7.32 -27.04 -20.12
N ALA A 160 -7.13 -26.08 -19.22
CA ALA A 160 -6.42 -24.86 -19.52
C ALA A 160 -4.93 -25.23 -19.57
N ALA A 161 -4.29 -24.89 -20.68
CA ALA A 161 -2.85 -24.71 -20.69
C ALA A 161 -2.45 -23.92 -19.44
N TRP A 162 -1.45 -24.41 -18.69
CA TRP A 162 -0.98 -23.75 -17.49
C TRP A 162 -0.76 -22.26 -17.78
N GLN A 163 -1.40 -21.38 -17.02
CA GLN A 163 -1.15 -19.95 -17.08
C GLN A 163 0.05 -19.60 -16.17
N PRO A 164 0.80 -18.52 -16.44
CA PRO A 164 1.82 -18.06 -15.51
C PRO A 164 1.23 -17.88 -14.10
N PRO A 165 1.87 -18.43 -13.05
CA PRO A 165 1.34 -18.33 -11.70
C PRO A 165 1.33 -16.87 -11.20
N LEU A 166 0.30 -16.51 -10.44
CA LEU A 166 0.15 -15.20 -9.82
C LEU A 166 1.05 -15.11 -8.57
N PRO A 167 1.61 -13.94 -8.21
CA PRO A 167 2.44 -13.84 -7.02
C PRO A 167 1.71 -14.28 -5.74
N LEU A 168 2.30 -15.15 -4.91
CA LEU A 168 1.77 -15.60 -3.59
C LEU A 168 1.30 -14.50 -2.62
N VAL A 169 1.74 -13.26 -2.83
CA VAL A 169 1.13 -12.12 -2.19
C VAL A 169 0.14 -11.57 -3.19
N ASP A 170 -1.11 -12.03 -3.08
CA ASP A 170 -2.21 -11.38 -3.76
C ASP A 170 -2.30 -9.97 -3.21
N THR A 171 -1.83 -9.00 -4.01
CA THR A 171 -2.16 -7.60 -3.74
C THR A 171 -3.56 -7.26 -4.25
N GLY A 172 -4.31 -8.24 -4.77
CA GLY A 172 -5.70 -8.12 -5.19
C GLY A 172 -5.99 -6.86 -6.00
N THR A 173 -7.25 -6.47 -6.03
CA THR A 173 -7.62 -5.05 -6.13
C THR A 173 -7.66 -4.51 -4.71
N LEU A 174 -6.50 -4.14 -4.15
CA LEU A 174 -6.47 -3.33 -2.92
C LEU A 174 -7.28 -2.05 -3.13
N PRO A 175 -8.01 -1.56 -2.10
CA PRO A 175 -8.75 -0.32 -2.23
C PRO A 175 -7.79 0.83 -2.52
N GLU A 176 -8.17 1.76 -3.40
CA GLU A 176 -7.41 3.01 -3.54
C GLU A 176 -7.58 3.87 -2.27
N PHE A 177 -6.61 4.75 -2.03
CA PHE A 177 -6.72 5.69 -0.92
C PHE A 177 -7.98 6.59 -1.07
N PRO A 178 -8.83 6.68 -0.03
CA PRO A 178 -10.09 7.42 -0.10
C PRO A 178 -9.82 8.92 -0.02
N LEU A 179 -9.48 9.55 -1.15
CA LEU A 179 -9.18 10.99 -1.19
C LEU A 179 -10.36 11.84 -0.69
N GLU A 180 -11.59 11.39 -0.87
CA GLU A 180 -12.80 12.04 -0.36
C GLU A 180 -12.90 12.06 1.18
N ALA A 181 -12.08 11.26 1.88
CA ALA A 181 -11.94 11.36 3.33
C ALA A 181 -11.07 12.55 3.76
N LEU A 182 -10.31 13.16 2.85
CA LEU A 182 -9.54 14.37 3.14
C LEU A 182 -10.40 15.63 2.96
N PRO A 183 -10.06 16.75 3.62
CA PRO A 183 -10.67 18.04 3.32
C PRO A 183 -10.58 18.39 1.83
N GLY A 184 -11.59 19.05 1.27
CA GLY A 184 -11.72 19.22 -0.19
C GLY A 184 -10.48 19.80 -0.88
N TRP A 185 -9.78 20.75 -0.25
CA TRP A 185 -8.54 21.34 -0.79
C TRP A 185 -7.36 20.36 -0.75
N CYS A 186 -7.29 19.49 0.25
CA CYS A 186 -6.32 18.39 0.32
C CYS A 186 -6.63 17.31 -0.71
N ALA A 187 -7.89 16.89 -0.79
CA ALA A 187 -8.38 15.85 -1.68
C ALA A 187 -8.15 16.21 -3.15
N ALA A 188 -8.53 17.43 -3.53
CA ALA A 188 -8.36 17.94 -4.89
C ALA A 188 -6.88 18.03 -5.26
N TYR A 189 -6.04 18.61 -4.39
CA TYR A 189 -4.61 18.73 -4.66
C TYR A 189 -3.92 17.36 -4.76
N ALA A 190 -4.21 16.43 -3.84
CA ALA A 190 -3.67 15.08 -3.89
C ALA A 190 -4.07 14.33 -5.18
N ALA A 191 -5.32 14.49 -5.63
CA ALA A 191 -5.77 13.91 -6.90
C ALA A 191 -5.03 14.51 -8.09
N ALA A 192 -4.90 15.84 -8.13
CA ALA A 192 -4.21 16.55 -9.21
C ALA A 192 -2.71 16.21 -9.26
N VAL A 193 -2.05 16.11 -8.11
CA VAL A 193 -0.65 15.67 -8.03
C VAL A 193 -0.53 14.24 -8.54
N ALA A 194 -1.37 13.31 -8.07
CA ALA A 194 -1.34 11.92 -8.51
C ALA A 194 -1.52 11.77 -10.02
N GLU A 195 -2.44 12.55 -10.62
CA GLU A 195 -2.63 12.61 -12.07
C GLU A 195 -1.40 13.21 -12.77
N ALA A 196 -0.95 14.40 -12.38
CA ALA A 196 0.19 15.06 -13.01
C ALA A 196 1.48 14.21 -12.96
N THR A 197 1.70 13.50 -11.85
CA THR A 197 2.86 12.62 -11.70
C THR A 197 2.62 11.21 -12.22
N GLN A 198 1.39 10.83 -12.58
CA GLN A 198 1.00 9.47 -12.97
C GLN A 198 1.46 8.43 -11.93
N THR A 199 1.09 8.70 -10.69
CA THR A 199 1.39 7.87 -9.51
C THR A 199 0.09 7.49 -8.80
N PRO A 200 0.05 6.39 -8.04
CA PRO A 200 -1.15 6.04 -7.27
C PRO A 200 -1.58 7.16 -6.33
N ARG A 201 -2.90 7.35 -6.21
CA ARG A 201 -3.54 8.35 -5.34
C ARG A 201 -3.11 8.19 -3.89
N ASP A 202 -2.79 6.96 -3.51
CA ASP A 202 -2.27 6.52 -2.24
C ASP A 202 -1.00 7.26 -1.81
N LEU A 203 -0.07 7.45 -2.74
CA LEU A 203 1.17 8.15 -2.44
C LEU A 203 0.88 9.60 -2.06
N ALA A 204 0.13 10.31 -2.90
CA ALA A 204 -0.22 11.71 -2.63
C ALA A 204 -1.07 11.85 -1.34
N GLY A 205 -2.09 11.01 -1.16
CA GLY A 205 -2.97 11.03 0.02
C GLY A 205 -2.22 10.79 1.34
N MET A 206 -1.34 9.78 1.37
CA MET A 206 -0.56 9.45 2.57
C MET A 206 0.46 10.54 2.92
N ILE A 207 1.12 11.14 1.92
CA ILE A 207 2.08 12.24 2.16
C ILE A 207 1.37 13.54 2.54
N VAL A 208 0.15 13.78 2.06
CA VAL A 208 -0.69 14.88 2.55
C VAL A 208 -1.03 14.70 4.03
N LEU A 209 -1.40 13.48 4.47
CA LEU A 209 -1.62 13.20 5.90
C LEU A 209 -0.34 13.44 6.72
N ALA A 210 0.83 13.01 6.23
CA ALA A 210 2.11 13.29 6.88
C ALA A 210 2.41 14.80 6.95
N SER A 211 2.04 15.57 5.93
CA SER A 211 2.24 17.02 5.89
C SER A 211 1.33 17.75 6.89
N LEU A 212 0.07 17.32 7.02
CA LEU A 212 -0.83 17.81 8.07
C LEU A 212 -0.31 17.44 9.47
N ALA A 213 0.15 16.20 9.66
CA ALA A 213 0.76 15.74 10.90
C ALA A 213 2.05 16.52 11.23
N THR A 214 2.80 16.97 10.23
CA THR A 214 3.98 17.82 10.41
C THR A 214 3.59 19.20 10.94
N CYS A 215 2.48 19.77 10.49
CA CYS A 215 1.95 21.03 11.00
C CYS A 215 1.48 20.91 12.47
N ALA A 216 0.72 19.86 12.79
CA ALA A 216 0.03 19.70 14.06
C ALA A 216 0.86 18.99 15.15
N GLY A 217 1.82 18.15 14.77
CA GLY A 217 2.68 17.38 15.67
C GLY A 217 3.38 18.27 16.71
N GLY A 218 3.17 17.97 17.98
CA GLY A 218 3.75 18.72 19.10
C GLY A 218 3.05 20.06 19.38
N ARG A 219 2.06 20.45 18.58
CA ARG A 219 1.28 21.69 18.72
C ARG A 219 -0.19 21.45 19.04
N GLN A 220 -0.71 20.27 18.75
CA GLN A 220 -2.10 19.89 18.96
C GLN A 220 -2.22 18.42 19.36
N ARG A 221 -3.28 18.11 20.10
CA ARG A 221 -3.68 16.78 20.55
C ARG A 221 -5.18 16.64 20.42
N VAL A 222 -5.66 15.41 20.32
CA VAL A 222 -7.09 15.12 20.46
C VAL A 222 -7.36 14.42 21.78
N GLU A 223 -8.42 14.84 22.45
CA GLU A 223 -8.92 14.18 23.66
C GLU A 223 -10.19 13.39 23.30
N ILE A 224 -10.08 12.06 23.35
CA ILE A 224 -11.20 11.16 23.02
C ILE A 224 -12.14 11.06 24.22
N LYS A 225 -11.57 10.94 25.41
CA LYS A 225 -12.25 10.96 26.72
C LYS A 225 -11.22 11.34 27.78
N SER A 226 -11.70 11.76 28.95
CA SER A 226 -10.84 12.02 30.12
C SER A 226 -9.83 10.89 30.35
N GLY A 227 -8.54 11.23 30.30
CA GLY A 227 -7.42 10.30 30.48
C GLY A 227 -6.98 9.54 29.23
N TRP A 228 -7.61 9.76 28.07
CA TRP A 228 -7.17 9.24 26.79
C TRP A 228 -7.04 10.37 25.76
N GLU A 229 -5.78 10.73 25.51
CA GLU A 229 -5.38 11.70 24.49
C GLU A 229 -4.46 11.04 23.47
N GLU A 230 -4.51 11.53 22.23
CA GLU A 230 -3.56 11.15 21.17
C GLU A 230 -2.86 12.39 20.61
N PRO A 231 -1.54 12.37 20.41
CA PRO A 231 -0.81 13.44 19.74
C PRO A 231 -1.03 13.39 18.22
N LEU A 232 -1.09 14.55 17.57
CA LEU A 232 -1.41 14.64 16.13
C LEU A 232 -0.21 14.45 15.20
N ASN A 233 0.66 13.49 15.53
CA ASN A 233 1.75 13.02 14.68
C ASN A 233 1.46 11.62 14.14
N LEU A 234 1.93 11.33 12.93
CA LEU A 234 1.66 10.07 12.22
C LEU A 234 2.94 9.44 11.69
N TYR A 235 2.95 8.11 11.66
CA TYR A 235 3.91 7.33 10.87
C TYR A 235 3.15 6.75 9.67
N VAL A 236 3.56 7.12 8.46
CA VAL A 236 3.00 6.58 7.21
C VAL A 236 4.13 5.97 6.40
N LEU A 237 3.84 4.83 5.77
CA LEU A 237 4.78 4.13 4.90
C LEU A 237 4.06 3.63 3.66
N VAL A 238 4.48 4.16 2.51
CA VAL A 238 4.02 3.72 1.19
C VAL A 238 5.10 2.83 0.57
N ALA A 239 4.74 1.60 0.19
CA ALA A 239 5.64 0.65 -0.46
C ALA A 239 5.36 0.62 -1.96
N LEU A 240 6.30 1.16 -2.75
CA LEU A 240 6.16 1.33 -4.19
C LEU A 240 7.44 0.89 -4.93
N PRO A 241 7.33 0.20 -6.08
CA PRO A 241 8.49 -0.17 -6.89
C PRO A 241 9.39 1.03 -7.29
N PRO A 242 10.65 0.80 -7.67
CA PRO A 242 11.51 1.86 -8.21
C PRO A 242 10.90 2.44 -9.49
N GLY A 243 11.08 3.75 -9.74
CA GLY A 243 10.53 4.40 -10.95
C GLY A 243 9.10 4.93 -10.80
N GLU A 244 8.53 4.92 -9.60
CA GLU A 244 7.20 5.47 -9.28
C GLU A 244 7.14 6.98 -9.06
N ARG A 245 8.11 7.74 -9.60
CA ARG A 245 8.19 9.21 -9.48
C ARG A 245 7.95 9.72 -8.04
N LYS A 246 8.37 8.91 -7.04
CA LYS A 246 8.11 9.14 -5.61
C LYS A 246 8.60 10.51 -5.16
N SER A 247 9.81 10.88 -5.59
CA SER A 247 10.42 12.16 -5.26
C SER A 247 9.62 13.36 -5.78
N ALA A 248 8.99 13.25 -6.95
CA ALA A 248 8.18 14.33 -7.51
C ALA A 248 6.91 14.58 -6.69
N VAL A 249 6.27 13.51 -6.19
CA VAL A 249 5.11 13.66 -5.28
C VAL A 249 5.54 14.24 -3.93
N PHE A 250 6.66 13.77 -3.38
CA PHE A 250 7.21 14.35 -2.14
C PHE A 250 7.48 15.83 -2.30
N GLU A 251 8.23 16.23 -3.34
CA GLU A 251 8.55 17.62 -3.62
C GLU A 251 7.28 18.47 -3.76
N ALA A 252 6.31 18.04 -4.58
CA ALA A 252 5.07 18.79 -4.79
C ALA A 252 4.22 18.94 -3.52
N VAL A 253 4.19 17.92 -2.66
CA VAL A 253 3.34 17.92 -1.46
C VAL A 253 4.03 18.61 -0.27
N THR A 254 5.35 18.46 -0.11
CA THR A 254 6.08 19.01 1.04
C THR A 254 6.70 20.39 0.79
N ALA A 255 6.76 20.87 -0.46
CA ALA A 255 7.30 22.19 -0.79
C ALA A 255 6.78 23.34 0.11
N PRO A 256 5.46 23.46 0.42
CA PRO A 256 4.99 24.55 1.27
C PRO A 256 5.49 24.47 2.73
N LEU A 257 5.86 23.27 3.21
CA LEU A 257 6.49 23.08 4.52
C LEU A 257 7.97 23.47 4.50
N SER A 258 8.68 23.17 3.42
CA SER A 258 10.06 23.60 3.22
C SER A 258 10.16 25.12 3.15
N GLU A 259 9.26 25.77 2.40
CA GLU A 259 9.16 27.23 2.33
C GLU A 259 8.86 27.84 3.71
N PHE A 260 7.95 27.23 4.46
CA PHE A 260 7.64 27.65 5.84
C PHE A 260 8.85 27.52 6.77
N GLU A 261 9.59 26.40 6.70
CA GLU A 261 10.81 26.21 7.48
C GLU A 261 11.85 27.27 7.16
N GLU A 262 12.07 27.55 5.87
CA GLU A 262 13.04 28.55 5.42
C GLU A 262 12.67 29.95 5.92
N GLU A 263 11.40 30.37 5.76
CA GLU A 263 10.90 31.65 6.26
C GLU A 263 11.10 31.78 7.78
N ARG A 264 10.79 30.73 8.55
CA ARG A 264 10.97 30.73 10.01
C ARG A 264 12.44 30.75 10.40
N ALA A 265 13.29 30.01 9.70
CA ALA A 265 14.74 30.01 9.92
C ALA A 265 15.33 31.40 9.65
N GLN A 266 14.96 32.05 8.54
CA GLN A 266 15.37 33.41 8.21
C GLN A 266 14.90 34.42 9.26
N THR A 267 13.65 34.31 9.74
CA THR A 267 13.11 35.18 10.79
C THR A 267 13.83 35.01 12.13
N LEU A 268 14.23 33.77 12.46
CA LEU A 268 14.88 33.44 13.74
C LEU A 268 16.40 33.68 13.71
N ALA A 269 17.03 33.69 12.53
CA ALA A 269 18.48 33.80 12.38
C ALA A 269 19.11 35.04 13.06
N PRO A 270 18.52 36.26 12.99
CA PRO A 270 19.05 37.41 13.72
C PRO A 270 19.04 37.21 15.23
N VAL A 271 17.96 36.63 15.77
CA VAL A 271 17.80 36.35 17.21
C VAL A 271 18.83 35.32 17.69
N VAL A 272 19.03 34.25 16.92
CA VAL A 272 20.07 33.23 17.21
C VAL A 272 21.46 33.86 17.19
N THR A 273 21.74 34.67 16.18
CA THR A 273 23.03 35.34 16.02
C THR A 273 23.32 36.30 17.18
N GLU A 274 22.35 37.14 17.54
CA GLU A 274 22.49 38.09 18.64
C GLU A 274 22.71 37.37 19.98
N ALA A 275 21.90 36.34 20.28
CA ALA A 275 22.04 35.56 21.50
C ALA A 275 23.40 34.83 21.56
N ALA A 276 23.85 34.26 20.44
CA ALA A 276 25.15 33.59 20.36
C ALA A 276 26.32 34.56 20.55
N ILE A 277 26.26 35.76 19.97
CA ILE A 277 27.27 36.81 20.16
C ILE A 277 27.29 37.26 21.62
N ARG A 278 26.12 37.51 22.21
CA ARG A 278 26.00 37.93 23.62
C ARG A 278 26.61 36.89 24.56
N ARG A 279 26.24 35.61 24.38
CA ARG A 279 26.80 34.50 25.17
C ARG A 279 28.32 34.42 25.01
N ARG A 280 28.83 34.41 23.78
CA ARG A 280 30.28 34.33 23.50
C ARG A 280 31.05 35.53 24.06
N ALA A 281 30.46 36.72 24.08
CA ALA A 281 31.07 37.91 24.65
C ALA A 281 31.24 37.77 26.18
N LEU A 282 30.22 37.24 26.87
CA LEU A 282 30.27 36.96 28.31
C LEU A 282 31.27 35.84 28.64
N GLU A 283 31.28 34.74 27.86
CA GLU A 283 32.26 33.65 28.01
C GLU A 283 33.70 34.17 27.89
N ARG A 284 34.00 34.97 26.87
CA ARG A 284 35.33 35.60 26.70
C ARG A 284 35.69 36.56 27.83
N ALA A 285 34.70 37.29 28.36
CA ALA A 285 34.92 38.18 29.49
C ALA A 285 35.24 37.39 30.77
N ALA A 286 34.59 36.23 30.97
CA ALA A 286 34.89 35.31 32.06
C ALA A 286 36.31 34.74 31.94
N GLU A 287 36.70 34.21 30.77
CA GLU A 287 38.07 33.71 30.50
C GLU A 287 39.14 34.79 30.75
N LYS A 288 38.86 36.05 30.36
CA LYS A 288 39.75 37.18 30.64
C LYS A 288 39.88 37.44 32.15
N ALA A 289 38.77 37.39 32.90
CA ALA A 289 38.79 37.56 34.34
C ALA A 289 39.54 36.41 35.05
N GLU A 290 39.43 35.17 34.57
CA GLU A 290 40.23 34.03 35.05
C GLU A 290 41.73 34.24 34.81
N THR A 291 42.08 34.73 33.62
CA THR A 291 43.48 35.05 33.28
C THR A 291 44.03 36.17 34.16
N GLU A 292 43.23 37.20 34.46
CA GLU A 292 43.59 38.27 35.39
C GLU A 292 43.77 37.74 36.83
N ALA A 293 42.92 36.81 37.27
CA ALA A 293 43.06 36.16 38.58
C ALA A 293 44.37 35.35 38.71
N ALA A 294 44.73 34.60 37.66
CA ALA A 294 45.97 33.82 37.61
C ALA A 294 47.21 34.73 37.74
N ASN A 295 47.14 35.94 37.18
CA ASN A 295 48.23 36.92 37.17
C ASN A 295 48.19 37.92 38.36
N ALA A 296 47.17 37.85 39.22
CA ALA A 296 47.01 38.77 40.35
C ALA A 296 48.11 38.60 41.41
N LYS A 297 48.65 39.73 41.88
CA LYS A 297 49.77 39.80 42.83
C LYS A 297 49.36 39.74 44.31
N THR A 298 48.10 40.05 44.63
CA THR A 298 47.56 39.98 45.99
C THR A 298 46.38 39.01 46.05
N THR A 299 46.15 38.46 47.25
CA THR A 299 45.03 37.55 47.49
C THR A 299 43.69 38.24 47.26
N GLU A 300 43.50 39.49 47.73
CA GLU A 300 42.23 40.19 47.53
C GLU A 300 41.94 40.46 46.04
N ALA A 301 42.96 40.85 45.26
CA ALA A 301 42.79 41.09 43.82
C ALA A 301 42.50 39.80 43.05
N ARG A 302 43.08 38.67 43.48
CA ARG A 302 42.80 37.35 42.91
C ARG A 302 41.36 36.93 43.18
N GLU A 303 40.91 37.05 44.43
CA GLU A 303 39.55 36.69 44.84
C GLU A 303 38.49 37.53 44.10
N ALA A 304 38.68 38.84 43.99
CA ALA A 304 37.78 39.72 43.23
C ALA A 304 37.69 39.35 41.74
N CYS A 305 38.79 38.92 41.12
CA CYS A 305 38.78 38.48 39.73
C CYS A 305 38.06 37.13 39.55
N ILE A 306 38.20 36.20 40.51
CA ILE A 306 37.48 34.92 40.51
C ILE A 306 35.98 35.15 40.67
N GLU A 307 35.57 36.01 41.60
CA GLU A 307 34.15 36.33 41.80
C GLU A 307 33.52 36.91 40.54
N ARG A 308 34.21 37.86 39.89
CA ARG A 308 33.77 38.42 38.60
C ARG A 308 33.72 37.37 37.49
N ALA A 309 34.71 36.49 37.39
CA ALA A 309 34.72 35.41 36.41
C ALA A 309 33.52 34.47 36.60
N ALA A 310 33.24 34.07 37.85
CA ALA A 310 32.10 33.24 38.19
C ALA A 310 30.75 33.93 37.87
N GLN A 311 30.64 35.23 38.14
CA GLN A 311 29.45 36.01 37.80
C GLN A 311 29.22 36.07 36.28
N LEU A 312 30.26 36.36 35.49
CA LEU A 312 30.19 36.42 34.03
C LEU A 312 29.89 35.05 33.41
N ALA A 313 30.47 33.98 33.95
CA ALA A 313 30.17 32.61 33.52
C ALA A 313 28.70 32.24 33.80
N THR A 314 28.20 32.60 34.98
CA THR A 314 26.78 32.40 35.34
C THR A 314 25.85 33.21 34.41
N GLU A 315 26.20 34.47 34.11
CA GLU A 315 25.44 35.28 33.18
C GLU A 315 25.46 34.68 31.77
N ALA A 316 26.62 34.19 31.29
CA ALA A 316 26.74 33.51 30.01
C ALA A 316 25.86 32.27 29.93
N GLU A 317 25.83 31.44 30.97
CA GLU A 317 24.96 30.25 31.05
C GLU A 317 23.47 30.62 31.05
N SER A 318 23.09 31.78 31.59
CA SER A 318 21.71 32.27 31.58
C SER A 318 21.24 32.73 30.19
N VAL A 319 22.16 33.02 29.26
CA VAL A 319 21.82 33.39 27.89
C VAL A 319 21.41 32.14 27.09
N ILE A 320 20.10 31.98 26.91
CA ILE A 320 19.53 30.94 26.06
C ILE A 320 19.76 31.32 24.59
N VAL A 321 20.58 30.53 23.90
CA VAL A 321 20.76 30.62 22.45
C VAL A 321 19.77 29.65 21.80
N PRO A 322 18.74 30.13 21.08
CA PRO A 322 17.83 29.24 20.38
C PRO A 322 18.59 28.43 19.32
N ALA A 323 18.17 27.19 19.08
CA ALA A 323 18.67 26.44 17.94
C ALA A 323 18.15 27.08 16.64
N PRO A 324 18.91 27.00 15.52
CA PRO A 324 18.37 27.31 14.21
C PRO A 324 17.09 26.51 13.95
N TYR A 325 16.06 27.17 13.41
CA TYR A 325 14.78 26.51 13.16
C TYR A 325 14.96 25.41 12.11
N ARG A 326 14.51 24.20 12.43
CA ARG A 326 14.53 23.05 11.52
C ARG A 326 13.43 22.08 11.92
N LEU A 327 12.47 21.85 11.03
CA LEU A 327 11.34 20.97 11.26
C LEU A 327 11.46 19.66 10.46
N LEU A 328 12.06 19.71 9.27
CA LEU A 328 12.16 18.62 8.32
C LEU A 328 13.54 17.96 8.34
N VAL A 329 13.54 16.63 8.23
CA VAL A 329 14.74 15.81 8.04
C VAL A 329 14.49 14.69 7.03
N ASP A 330 15.47 14.45 6.15
CA ASP A 330 15.39 13.34 5.19
C ASP A 330 15.90 12.03 5.78
N ASP A 331 16.99 12.12 6.55
CA ASP A 331 17.62 10.99 7.23
C ASP A 331 18.34 11.47 8.50
N ALA A 332 18.21 10.74 9.61
CA ALA A 332 18.79 11.13 10.89
C ALA A 332 18.90 9.94 11.85
N THR A 333 20.09 9.74 12.44
CA THR A 333 20.28 8.66 13.41
C THR A 333 19.40 8.90 14.64
N PRO A 334 19.05 7.86 15.42
CA PRO A 334 18.21 8.01 16.60
C PRO A 334 18.70 9.10 17.58
N GLU A 335 20.02 9.23 17.74
CA GLU A 335 20.66 10.20 18.63
C GLU A 335 20.54 11.64 18.11
N ILE A 336 20.68 11.82 16.79
CA ILE A 336 20.49 13.12 16.12
C ILE A 336 19.03 13.50 16.21
N LEU A 337 18.11 12.57 15.91
CA LEU A 337 16.68 12.78 15.95
C LEU A 337 16.20 13.19 17.35
N ALA A 338 16.74 12.55 18.38
CA ALA A 338 16.45 12.88 19.77
C ALA A 338 16.90 14.30 20.14
N SER A 339 18.07 14.75 19.65
CA SER A 339 18.51 16.14 19.82
C SER A 339 17.70 17.15 19.04
N LEU A 340 17.36 16.85 17.80
CA LEU A 340 16.54 17.74 16.99
C LEU A 340 15.16 17.91 17.64
N LEU A 341 14.56 16.83 18.16
CA LEU A 341 13.34 16.94 18.97
C LEU A 341 13.53 17.88 20.16
N ALA A 342 14.62 17.79 20.92
CA ALA A 342 14.87 18.69 22.04
C ALA A 342 15.06 20.15 21.61
N GLN A 343 15.82 20.39 20.55
CA GLN A 343 16.14 21.72 20.02
C GLN A 343 14.91 22.43 19.43
N GLN A 344 13.97 21.66 18.89
CA GLN A 344 12.82 22.18 18.13
C GLN A 344 11.53 22.13 18.95
N GLY A 345 11.64 22.15 20.29
CA GLY A 345 10.48 22.22 21.18
C GLY A 345 9.63 20.93 21.20
N GLY A 346 10.25 19.80 20.86
CA GLY A 346 9.64 18.48 20.87
C GLY A 346 8.98 18.05 19.57
N ARG A 347 9.18 18.74 18.45
CA ARG A 347 8.58 18.36 17.15
C ARG A 347 9.63 18.20 16.07
N ILE A 348 9.53 17.13 15.29
CA ILE A 348 10.30 16.90 14.06
C ILE A 348 9.44 16.05 13.11
N ALA A 349 9.61 16.27 11.80
CA ALA A 349 9.10 15.39 10.77
C ALA A 349 10.26 14.81 9.95
N LEU A 350 10.29 13.49 9.87
CA LEU A 350 11.19 12.74 8.99
C LEU A 350 10.39 12.34 7.74
N LEU A 351 10.61 13.04 6.64
CA LEU A 351 9.90 12.84 5.38
C LEU A 351 10.90 12.44 4.30
N SER A 352 10.80 11.24 3.74
CA SER A 352 11.75 10.74 2.76
C SER A 352 11.10 9.89 1.67
N PRO A 353 11.39 10.15 0.38
CA PRO A 353 11.01 9.26 -0.72
C PRO A 353 11.90 7.99 -0.82
N GLU A 354 12.76 7.74 0.17
CA GLU A 354 13.75 6.67 0.19
C GLU A 354 13.70 5.79 1.45
N GLY A 355 14.38 4.63 1.37
CA GLY A 355 14.43 3.63 2.45
C GLY A 355 15.63 3.73 3.39
N GLY A 356 16.55 4.68 3.21
CA GLY A 356 17.80 4.78 3.99
C GLY A 356 17.58 4.79 5.51
N VAL A 357 16.52 5.48 5.94
CA VAL A 357 16.08 5.61 7.34
C VAL A 357 15.83 4.25 8.00
N VAL A 358 15.33 3.28 7.25
CA VAL A 358 15.08 1.92 7.77
C VAL A 358 16.40 1.24 8.16
N GLY A 359 17.46 1.44 7.38
CA GLY A 359 18.80 0.95 7.73
C GLY A 359 19.33 1.58 9.01
N GLN A 360 18.99 2.83 9.29
CA GLN A 360 19.34 3.52 10.53
C GLN A 360 18.52 3.01 11.72
N MET A 361 17.22 2.79 11.55
CA MET A 361 16.37 2.14 12.57
C MET A 361 16.89 0.75 12.94
N ALA A 362 17.39 0.01 11.94
CA ALA A 362 18.01 -1.31 12.11
C ALA A 362 19.43 -1.27 12.72
N GLY A 363 19.98 -0.09 13.05
CA GLY A 363 21.27 0.06 13.70
C GLY A 363 22.49 -0.28 12.82
N ARG A 364 22.33 -0.34 11.49
CA ARG A 364 23.41 -0.74 10.54
C ARG A 364 24.65 0.16 10.58
N TYR A 365 24.53 1.37 11.13
CA TYR A 365 25.61 2.36 11.22
C TYR A 365 26.09 2.63 12.66
N SER A 366 25.62 1.88 13.66
CA SER A 366 26.09 2.06 15.04
C SER A 366 27.37 1.25 15.29
N PRO A 367 28.50 1.87 15.68
CA PRO A 367 29.81 1.21 15.80
C PRO A 367 29.86 0.13 16.90
N SER A 368 28.90 0.13 17.81
CA SER A 368 28.70 -0.92 18.81
C SER A 368 27.52 -1.80 18.40
N ARG A 369 27.79 -3.05 17.96
CA ARG A 369 26.78 -4.15 17.90
C ARG A 369 26.32 -4.59 19.30
N VAL A 370 26.23 -3.66 20.25
CA VAL A 370 25.76 -3.90 21.61
C VAL A 370 24.29 -3.54 21.64
N ALA A 371 23.48 -4.60 21.71
CA ALA A 371 22.11 -4.70 22.22
C ALA A 371 21.37 -3.36 22.46
N GLY A 372 20.38 -3.09 21.61
CA GLY A 372 19.38 -2.03 21.78
C GLY A 372 19.67 -0.82 20.90
N ALA A 373 19.30 -0.88 19.62
CA ALA A 373 19.05 0.35 18.86
C ALA A 373 18.20 1.27 19.73
N ASN A 374 18.55 2.56 19.86
CA ASN A 374 17.83 3.54 20.67
C ASN A 374 16.47 3.88 20.03
N LEU A 375 15.63 2.86 19.83
CA LEU A 375 14.31 2.91 19.23
C LEU A 375 13.33 3.67 20.13
N GLY A 376 13.73 3.95 21.38
CA GLY A 376 12.99 4.78 22.31
C GLY A 376 12.58 6.12 21.71
N VAL A 377 13.41 6.74 20.86
CA VAL A 377 13.04 8.00 20.18
C VAL A 377 11.83 7.82 19.25
N TYR A 378 11.77 6.74 18.48
CA TYR A 378 10.65 6.44 17.58
C TYR A 378 9.40 6.03 18.35
N LEU A 379 9.56 5.22 19.41
CA LEU A 379 8.43 4.75 20.19
C LEU A 379 7.77 5.89 20.98
N LYS A 380 8.60 6.71 21.65
CA LYS A 380 8.17 7.85 22.45
C LYS A 380 7.74 9.03 21.60
N GLY A 381 8.44 9.31 20.50
CA GLY A 381 8.05 10.33 19.52
C GLY A 381 6.70 10.03 18.88
N HIS A 382 6.35 8.75 18.68
CA HIS A 382 5.00 8.37 18.24
C HIS A 382 3.96 8.54 19.36
N ALA A 383 4.25 8.07 20.57
CA ALA A 383 3.28 8.04 21.67
C ALA A 383 3.07 9.40 22.34
N GLY A 384 4.04 10.31 22.25
CA GLY A 384 4.04 11.54 23.05
C GLY A 384 4.61 11.37 24.45
N ASP A 385 5.30 10.26 24.72
CA ASP A 385 5.85 9.92 26.04
C ASP A 385 7.16 10.66 26.32
N ARG A 386 7.39 11.03 27.59
CA ARG A 386 8.58 11.77 28.02
C ARG A 386 9.87 11.11 27.54
N LEU A 387 10.67 11.88 26.80
CA LEU A 387 12.00 11.48 26.34
C LEU A 387 13.06 12.19 27.17
N ARG A 388 13.99 11.42 27.71
CA ARG A 388 15.17 11.91 28.43
C ARG A 388 16.39 11.29 27.77
N ILE A 389 17.38 12.12 27.48
CA ILE A 389 18.59 11.74 26.77
C ILE A 389 19.75 12.15 27.67
N ASP A 390 20.34 11.18 28.35
CA ASP A 390 21.55 11.42 29.14
C ASP A 390 22.77 11.26 28.23
N ARG A 391 23.67 12.25 28.24
CA ARG A 391 24.89 12.26 27.42
C ARG A 391 26.11 12.35 28.32
N VAL A 392 27.14 11.56 28.01
CA VAL A 392 28.43 11.66 28.71
C VAL A 392 29.06 13.02 28.38
N GLY A 393 29.33 13.82 29.41
CA GLY A 393 30.00 15.11 29.28
C GLY A 393 29.16 16.28 28.75
N ARG A 394 27.83 16.14 28.66
CA ARG A 394 26.89 17.25 28.33
C ARG A 394 25.67 17.19 29.24
N ALA A 395 24.97 18.33 29.39
CA ALA A 395 23.70 18.36 30.11
C ALA A 395 22.68 17.43 29.45
N SER A 396 21.91 16.70 30.26
CA SER A 396 20.85 15.82 29.78
C SER A 396 19.78 16.62 29.04
N GLU A 397 19.38 16.15 27.86
CA GLU A 397 18.30 16.76 27.09
C GLU A 397 16.95 16.15 27.52
N TYR A 398 15.95 17.00 27.72
CA TYR A 398 14.63 16.60 28.19
C TYR A 398 13.54 17.10 27.24
N VAL A 399 12.74 16.17 26.73
CA VAL A 399 11.59 16.47 25.87
C VAL A 399 10.32 15.95 26.55
N PRO A 400 9.47 16.84 27.10
CA PRO A 400 8.32 16.42 27.90
C PRO A 400 7.25 15.71 27.07
N ARG A 401 7.08 16.11 25.81
CA ARG A 401 6.07 15.58 24.88
C ARG A 401 6.64 15.55 23.46
N PRO A 402 7.51 14.59 23.11
CA PRO A 402 8.05 14.47 21.77
C PRO A 402 6.94 14.07 20.78
N ALA A 403 6.95 14.67 19.60
CA ALA A 403 6.04 14.39 18.51
C ALA A 403 6.88 14.24 17.25
N LEU A 404 7.05 13.00 16.83
CA LEU A 404 7.75 12.65 15.61
C LEU A 404 6.73 12.27 14.54
N THR A 405 6.79 12.90 13.39
CA THR A 405 6.05 12.48 12.19
C THR A 405 7.03 11.74 11.28
N ILE A 406 6.61 10.63 10.68
CA ILE A 406 7.40 9.87 9.72
C ILE A 406 6.56 9.68 8.46
N GLY A 407 7.08 10.07 7.31
CA GLY A 407 6.47 9.83 6.02
C GLY A 407 7.49 9.22 5.07
N LEU A 408 7.33 7.94 4.75
CA LEU A 408 8.27 7.20 3.93
C LEU A 408 7.59 6.68 2.66
N ALA A 409 8.28 6.76 1.52
CA ALA A 409 7.95 5.98 0.33
C ALA A 409 9.09 5.03 -0.04
N VAL A 410 9.04 3.83 0.53
CA VAL A 410 10.10 2.83 0.40
C VAL A 410 9.78 1.84 -0.71
N GLN A 411 10.76 1.01 -1.07
CA GLN A 411 10.52 -0.12 -1.97
C GLN A 411 9.95 -1.32 -1.19
N PRO A 412 9.17 -2.22 -1.81
CA PRO A 412 8.56 -3.36 -1.11
C PRO A 412 9.55 -4.28 -0.37
N GLU A 413 10.78 -4.44 -0.85
CA GLU A 413 11.85 -5.21 -0.21
C GLU A 413 12.32 -4.61 1.12
N VAL A 414 12.14 -3.29 1.31
CA VAL A 414 12.47 -2.62 2.56
C VAL A 414 11.55 -3.13 3.67
N LEU A 415 10.29 -3.45 3.38
CA LEU A 415 9.38 -4.05 4.36
C LEU A 415 9.91 -5.40 4.88
N ARG A 416 10.47 -6.24 3.99
CA ARG A 416 11.11 -7.50 4.40
C ARG A 416 12.31 -7.24 5.30
N THR A 417 13.15 -6.29 4.91
CA THR A 417 14.30 -5.89 5.71
C THR A 417 13.87 -5.38 7.10
N MET A 418 12.75 -4.68 7.22
CA MET A 418 12.20 -4.24 8.51
C MET A 418 11.73 -5.42 9.36
N ALA A 419 11.12 -6.44 8.75
CA ALA A 419 10.66 -7.64 9.44
C ALA A 419 11.82 -8.52 9.93
N ASP A 420 12.93 -8.53 9.20
CA ASP A 420 14.15 -9.25 9.58
C ASP A 420 14.89 -8.65 10.79
N VAL A 421 14.44 -7.50 11.31
CA VAL A 421 14.99 -6.85 12.51
C VAL A 421 14.05 -7.13 13.69
N PRO A 422 14.36 -8.11 14.56
CA PRO A 422 13.47 -8.55 15.63
C PRO A 422 13.05 -7.42 16.58
N GLU A 423 13.93 -6.44 16.80
CA GLU A 423 13.68 -5.30 17.69
C GLU A 423 12.59 -4.36 17.16
N LEU A 424 12.47 -4.19 15.84
CA LEU A 424 11.44 -3.32 15.24
C LEU A 424 10.04 -3.89 15.45
N GLY A 425 9.89 -5.20 15.27
CA GLY A 425 8.64 -5.92 15.56
C GLY A 425 8.38 -6.02 17.06
N GLY A 426 9.33 -6.56 17.81
CA GLY A 426 9.18 -6.89 19.24
C GLY A 426 8.96 -5.68 20.15
N LEU A 427 9.47 -4.50 19.79
CA LEU A 427 9.24 -3.25 20.53
C LEU A 427 8.04 -2.44 19.98
N GLY A 428 7.40 -2.93 18.92
CA GLY A 428 6.18 -2.36 18.34
C GLY A 428 6.39 -1.14 17.46
N VAL A 429 7.59 -0.94 16.88
CA VAL A 429 7.83 0.14 15.91
C VAL A 429 6.97 -0.08 14.66
N LEU A 430 6.92 -1.32 14.13
CA LEU A 430 6.11 -1.68 12.96
C LEU A 430 4.61 -1.42 13.19
N ALA A 431 4.13 -1.67 14.39
CA ALA A 431 2.73 -1.46 14.77
C ALA A 431 2.26 0.00 14.72
N ARG A 432 3.16 0.98 14.55
CA ARG A 432 2.85 2.41 14.54
C ARG A 432 2.61 3.00 13.16
N PHE A 433 3.00 2.29 12.09
CA PHE A 433 2.87 2.77 10.73
C PHE A 433 1.46 2.53 10.18
N LEU A 434 0.89 3.52 9.50
CA LEU A 434 -0.16 3.32 8.53
C LEU A 434 0.49 2.88 7.22
N TYR A 435 0.17 1.66 6.78
CA TYR A 435 0.76 1.06 5.59
C TYR A 435 -0.09 1.37 4.36
N SER A 436 0.60 1.58 3.24
CA SER A 436 0.03 1.60 1.91
C SER A 436 0.93 0.79 0.97
N VAL A 437 0.32 -0.10 0.21
CA VAL A 437 0.98 -0.99 -0.78
C VAL A 437 0.17 -0.91 -2.07
N PRO A 438 0.17 0.26 -2.74
CA PRO A 438 -0.71 0.49 -3.88
C PRO A 438 -0.24 -0.26 -5.12
N ARG A 439 -1.15 -0.48 -6.06
CA ARG A 439 -0.81 -1.01 -7.38
C ARG A 439 0.09 -0.02 -8.13
N SER A 440 1.13 -0.54 -8.78
CA SER A 440 1.97 0.23 -9.69
C SER A 440 1.18 0.68 -10.93
N LEU A 441 1.33 1.95 -11.31
CA LEU A 441 0.80 2.45 -12.59
C LEU A 441 1.80 2.27 -13.74
N MET A 442 3.00 1.72 -13.49
CA MET A 442 3.96 1.49 -14.56
C MET A 442 3.42 0.51 -15.60
N GLY A 443 3.49 0.93 -16.87
CA GLY A 443 2.88 0.21 -18.00
C GLY A 443 1.53 0.78 -18.44
N ASP A 444 0.82 1.44 -17.53
CA ASP A 444 -0.54 1.96 -17.75
C ASP A 444 -0.61 3.50 -17.71
N ARG A 445 0.53 4.20 -17.64
CA ARG A 445 0.59 5.66 -17.46
C ARG A 445 0.15 6.42 -18.71
N ASN A 446 -0.58 7.51 -18.50
CA ASN A 446 -0.74 8.56 -19.50
C ASN A 446 0.63 9.23 -19.76
N ALA A 447 1.02 9.31 -21.03
CA ALA A 447 2.29 9.91 -21.44
C ALA A 447 2.28 11.45 -21.36
N ASP A 448 1.10 12.06 -21.42
CA ASP A 448 0.90 13.51 -21.40
C ASP A 448 -0.22 13.86 -20.40
N PRO A 449 0.04 13.74 -19.09
CA PRO A 449 -0.94 14.08 -18.06
C PRO A 449 -1.10 15.59 -17.93
N ASP A 450 -2.30 16.02 -17.57
CA ASP A 450 -2.54 17.42 -17.24
C ASP A 450 -1.67 17.84 -16.04
N PRO A 451 -1.00 19.00 -16.08
CA PRO A 451 -0.26 19.49 -14.94
C PRO A 451 -1.21 19.90 -13.82
N VAL A 452 -0.69 19.97 -12.59
CA VAL A 452 -1.47 20.47 -11.46
C VAL A 452 -1.96 21.89 -11.75
N PRO A 453 -3.28 22.17 -11.66
CA PRO A 453 -3.80 23.52 -11.88
C PRO A 453 -3.16 24.53 -10.90
N GLY A 454 -2.67 25.65 -11.42
CA GLY A 454 -1.94 26.64 -10.62
C GLY A 454 -2.75 27.22 -9.45
N GLU A 455 -4.05 27.43 -9.64
CA GLU A 455 -4.95 27.88 -8.57
C GLU A 455 -5.05 26.87 -7.42
N LEU A 456 -5.10 25.58 -7.75
CA LEU A 456 -5.19 24.50 -6.77
C LEU A 456 -3.87 24.32 -6.01
N ALA A 457 -2.73 24.43 -6.71
CA ALA A 457 -1.42 24.43 -6.09
C ALA A 457 -1.25 25.62 -5.12
N HIS A 458 -1.68 26.81 -5.53
CA HIS A 458 -1.66 28.00 -4.69
C HIS A 458 -2.57 27.85 -3.46
N GLU A 459 -3.79 27.32 -3.63
CA GLU A 459 -4.72 27.11 -2.52
C GLU A 459 -4.14 26.12 -1.48
N TYR A 460 -3.57 25.01 -1.96
CA TYR A 460 -2.93 24.02 -1.09
C TYR A 460 -1.77 24.62 -0.30
N ALA A 461 -0.83 25.26 -1.02
CA ALA A 461 0.33 25.90 -0.41
C ALA A 461 -0.09 26.96 0.62
N PHE A 462 -1.01 27.85 0.25
CA PHE A 462 -1.52 28.88 1.15
C PHE A 462 -2.13 28.28 2.42
N LYS A 463 -3.03 27.29 2.29
CA LYS A 463 -3.71 26.70 3.45
C LYS A 463 -2.77 25.90 4.35
N LEU A 464 -1.84 25.13 3.77
CA LEU A 464 -0.87 24.35 4.54
C LEU A 464 0.11 25.26 5.29
N THR A 465 0.69 26.25 4.61
CA THR A 465 1.60 27.22 5.25
C THR A 465 0.88 28.06 6.29
N MET A 466 -0.36 28.49 6.04
CA MET A 466 -1.18 29.15 7.04
C MET A 466 -1.39 28.28 8.27
N LEU A 467 -1.78 27.00 8.09
CA LEU A 467 -1.93 26.06 9.19
C LEU A 467 -0.62 25.88 9.99
N ALA A 468 0.51 25.72 9.30
CA ALA A 468 1.83 25.58 9.93
C ALA A 468 2.21 26.82 10.76
N ARG A 469 2.09 28.03 10.19
CA ARG A 469 2.37 29.30 10.88
C ARG A 469 1.50 29.47 12.12
N ASN A 470 0.22 29.22 11.96
CA ASN A 470 -0.79 29.34 13.00
C ASN A 470 -0.53 28.43 14.20
N LEU A 471 -0.26 27.15 13.94
CA LEU A 471 0.04 26.18 15.00
C LEU A 471 1.43 26.38 15.61
N ASP A 472 2.41 26.87 14.84
CA ASP A 472 3.73 27.22 15.37
C ASP A 472 3.66 28.43 16.32
N ALA A 473 2.83 29.43 16.00
CA ALA A 473 2.62 30.62 16.83
C ALA A 473 1.84 30.35 18.13
N ALA A 474 0.95 29.36 18.17
CA ALA A 474 0.09 29.07 19.33
C ALA A 474 0.85 28.65 20.61
N GLY A 475 2.14 28.30 20.51
CA GLY A 475 3.07 28.18 21.64
C GLY A 475 2.90 27.00 22.62
N LYS A 476 1.72 26.38 22.72
CA LYS A 476 1.47 25.19 23.57
C LYS A 476 0.60 24.15 22.86
N PRO A 477 0.78 22.84 23.14
CA PRO A 477 -0.16 21.82 22.70
C PRO A 477 -1.56 22.07 23.27
N TRP A 478 -2.55 22.27 22.41
CA TRP A 478 -3.95 22.27 22.83
C TRP A 478 -4.53 20.86 22.72
N ALA A 479 -5.43 20.51 23.63
CA ALA A 479 -6.21 19.29 23.55
C ALA A 479 -7.59 19.65 22.97
N ILE A 480 -7.91 19.05 21.83
CA ILE A 480 -9.16 19.26 21.10
C ILE A 480 -10.10 18.13 21.51
N PRO A 481 -11.17 18.41 22.28
CA PRO A 481 -12.07 17.36 22.74
C PRO A 481 -12.90 16.79 21.60
N PHE A 482 -13.20 15.50 21.66
CA PHE A 482 -14.21 14.89 20.82
C PHE A 482 -15.61 15.29 21.31
N THR A 483 -16.51 15.59 20.38
CA THR A 483 -17.94 15.63 20.74
C THR A 483 -18.37 14.26 21.30
N ALA A 484 -19.47 14.23 22.07
CA ALA A 484 -20.02 12.98 22.56
C ALA A 484 -20.37 11.98 21.42
N ALA A 485 -20.78 12.48 20.25
CA ALA A 485 -21.08 11.66 19.08
C ALA A 485 -19.81 11.09 18.44
N SER A 486 -18.78 11.92 18.25
CA SER A 486 -17.45 11.52 17.76
C SER A 486 -16.82 10.43 18.63
N ARG A 487 -16.94 10.59 19.95
CA ARG A 487 -16.48 9.58 20.91
C ARG A 487 -17.23 8.26 20.75
N ARG A 488 -18.56 8.29 20.57
CA ARG A 488 -19.34 7.05 20.36
C ARG A 488 -18.90 6.31 19.10
N LEU A 489 -18.72 7.02 17.98
CA LEU A 489 -18.26 6.43 16.72
C LEU A 489 -16.93 5.67 16.89
N LEU A 490 -15.95 6.27 17.57
CA LEU A 490 -14.66 5.62 17.78
C LEU A 490 -14.77 4.41 18.73
N ILE A 491 -15.63 4.47 19.75
CA ILE A 491 -15.87 3.35 20.68
C ILE A 491 -16.56 2.20 19.96
N GLU A 492 -17.58 2.49 19.15
CA GLU A 492 -18.30 1.49 18.33
C GLU A 492 -17.34 0.82 17.34
N TYR A 493 -16.50 1.61 16.67
CA TYR A 493 -15.44 1.09 15.81
C TYR A 493 -14.48 0.16 16.57
N SER A 494 -14.01 0.59 17.74
CA SER A 494 -13.09 -0.20 18.57
C SER A 494 -13.73 -1.52 19.01
N ALA A 495 -15.00 -1.47 19.42
CA ALA A 495 -15.76 -2.65 19.82
C ALA A 495 -15.97 -3.65 18.66
N ALA A 496 -16.17 -3.15 17.44
CA ALA A 496 -16.26 -3.98 16.24
C ALA A 496 -14.90 -4.55 15.80
N LEU A 497 -13.79 -3.86 16.13
CA LEU A 497 -12.44 -4.31 15.83
C LEU A 497 -11.98 -5.44 16.76
N GLU A 498 -12.36 -5.44 18.04
CA GLU A 498 -11.82 -6.39 19.02
C GLU A 498 -12.00 -7.89 18.66
N PRO A 499 -13.17 -8.35 18.19
CA PRO A 499 -13.34 -9.75 17.77
C PRO A 499 -12.38 -10.17 16.65
N ARG A 500 -11.96 -9.22 15.79
CA ARG A 500 -11.01 -9.45 14.69
C ARG A 500 -9.58 -9.67 15.17
N LEU A 501 -9.25 -9.21 16.38
CA LEU A 501 -7.93 -9.39 17.02
C LEU A 501 -7.82 -10.72 17.79
N GLY A 502 -8.96 -11.36 18.08
CA GLY A 502 -9.04 -12.60 18.84
C GLY A 502 -8.33 -13.78 18.18
N GLU A 503 -8.22 -14.91 18.89
CA GLU A 503 -7.49 -16.10 18.43
C GLU A 503 -7.98 -16.63 17.06
N THR A 504 -9.28 -16.51 16.79
CA THR A 504 -9.92 -16.90 15.54
C THR A 504 -10.16 -15.73 14.58
N GLY A 505 -9.74 -14.52 14.97
CA GLY A 505 -9.96 -13.30 14.22
C GLY A 505 -9.09 -13.20 12.97
N ASP A 506 -9.60 -12.46 11.98
CA ASP A 506 -8.95 -12.28 10.68
C ASP A 506 -7.71 -11.37 10.74
N LEU A 507 -7.53 -10.59 11.83
CA LEU A 507 -6.38 -9.72 12.07
C LEU A 507 -5.41 -10.27 13.13
N ARG A 508 -5.59 -11.52 13.58
CA ARG A 508 -4.81 -12.14 14.68
C ARG A 508 -3.29 -12.00 14.57
N TYR A 509 -2.75 -12.11 13.35
CA TYR A 509 -1.30 -12.11 13.09
C TYR A 509 -0.68 -10.71 13.11
N MET A 510 -1.51 -9.67 13.07
CA MET A 510 -1.11 -8.27 13.18
C MET A 510 -1.85 -7.57 14.32
N ARG A 511 -2.21 -8.32 15.37
CA ARG A 511 -2.96 -7.80 16.53
C ARG A 511 -2.31 -6.56 17.16
N ASP A 512 -0.97 -6.51 17.20
CA ASP A 512 -0.23 -5.40 17.81
C ASP A 512 -0.39 -4.11 16.99
N TRP A 513 -0.47 -4.23 15.66
CA TRP A 513 -0.75 -3.13 14.74
C TRP A 513 -2.22 -2.73 14.80
N ALA A 514 -3.12 -3.70 14.63
CA ALA A 514 -4.56 -3.44 14.57
C ALA A 514 -5.09 -2.89 15.91
N GLY A 515 -4.55 -3.32 17.04
CA GLY A 515 -4.88 -2.75 18.36
C GLY A 515 -4.48 -1.28 18.54
N LYS A 516 -3.56 -0.75 17.71
CA LYS A 516 -3.21 0.69 17.70
C LYS A 516 -4.03 1.52 16.72
N LEU A 517 -4.79 0.86 15.84
CA LEU A 517 -5.56 1.53 14.80
C LEU A 517 -6.60 2.54 15.35
N PRO A 518 -7.34 2.29 16.45
CA PRO A 518 -8.25 3.30 17.01
C PRO A 518 -7.53 4.60 17.40
N GLY A 519 -6.32 4.51 17.97
CA GLY A 519 -5.49 5.67 18.27
C GLY A 519 -5.08 6.41 17.00
N ALA A 520 -4.64 5.67 15.96
CA ALA A 520 -4.29 6.27 14.66
C ALA A 520 -5.50 6.96 13.99
N ILE A 521 -6.69 6.37 14.05
CA ILE A 521 -7.94 6.98 13.56
C ILE A 521 -8.24 8.28 14.31
N ALA A 522 -8.08 8.30 15.64
CA ALA A 522 -8.29 9.53 16.41
C ALA A 522 -7.34 10.65 15.95
N ARG A 523 -6.08 10.32 15.69
CA ARG A 523 -5.08 11.27 15.16
C ARG A 523 -5.47 11.79 13.78
N VAL A 524 -5.83 10.90 12.86
CA VAL A 524 -6.28 11.28 11.51
C VAL A 524 -7.53 12.16 11.58
N ALA A 525 -8.48 11.87 12.48
CA ALA A 525 -9.67 12.70 12.69
C ALA A 525 -9.32 14.11 13.15
N GLY A 526 -8.39 14.25 14.09
CA GLY A 526 -7.88 15.55 14.53
C GLY A 526 -7.21 16.35 13.41
N LEU A 527 -6.44 15.67 12.56
CA LEU A 527 -5.79 16.31 11.40
C LEU A 527 -6.81 16.80 10.37
N ILE A 528 -7.80 15.96 10.03
CA ILE A 528 -8.89 16.32 9.11
C ILE A 528 -9.68 17.50 9.67
N HIS A 529 -9.99 17.49 10.96
CA HIS A 529 -10.69 18.58 11.63
C HIS A 529 -9.91 19.91 11.55
N LEU A 530 -8.61 19.89 11.91
CA LEU A 530 -7.76 21.09 11.84
C LEU A 530 -7.61 21.63 10.42
N ALA A 531 -7.46 20.75 9.44
CA ALA A 531 -7.35 21.12 8.04
C ALA A 531 -8.68 21.64 7.45
N GLY A 532 -9.82 21.27 8.04
CA GLY A 532 -11.12 21.89 7.76
C GLY A 532 -11.25 23.32 8.31
N SER A 533 -10.51 23.64 9.37
CA SER A 533 -10.65 24.88 10.15
C SER A 533 -9.36 25.71 10.21
N VAL A 534 -8.73 25.93 9.05
CA VAL A 534 -7.41 26.61 8.90
C VAL A 534 -7.33 27.99 9.58
N ARG A 535 -8.45 28.72 9.68
CA ARG A 535 -8.50 30.13 10.14
C ARG A 535 -8.73 30.37 11.64
N GLY A 536 -8.75 29.34 12.49
CA GLY A 536 -8.69 29.58 13.95
C GLY A 536 -9.78 28.93 14.81
N ALA A 537 -10.34 27.79 14.40
CA ALA A 537 -11.28 27.03 15.21
C ALA A 537 -10.61 25.89 16.01
N TRP A 538 -9.33 26.03 16.37
CA TRP A 538 -8.49 24.92 16.89
C TRP A 538 -8.80 24.49 18.34
N GLY A 539 -9.90 25.00 18.91
CA GLY A 539 -10.48 24.55 20.18
C GLY A 539 -11.93 24.10 20.05
N GLU A 540 -12.48 24.06 18.83
CA GLU A 540 -13.78 23.46 18.58
C GLU A 540 -13.70 21.94 18.71
N GLU A 541 -14.77 21.32 19.19
CA GLU A 541 -14.79 19.88 19.35
C GLU A 541 -14.67 19.17 17.99
N VAL A 542 -13.93 18.06 17.96
CA VAL A 542 -13.80 17.24 16.75
C VAL A 542 -15.18 16.70 16.38
N ALA A 543 -15.71 17.13 15.24
CA ALA A 543 -17.03 16.77 14.75
C ALA A 543 -17.10 15.32 14.22
N PRO A 544 -18.28 14.67 14.22
CA PRO A 544 -18.45 13.29 13.78
C PRO A 544 -17.94 13.03 12.35
N VAL A 545 -18.14 13.98 11.44
CA VAL A 545 -17.70 13.87 10.03
C VAL A 545 -16.19 13.64 9.88
N SER A 546 -15.37 14.24 10.78
CA SER A 546 -13.92 14.04 10.77
C SER A 546 -13.55 12.64 11.25
N VAL A 547 -14.30 12.08 12.22
CA VAL A 547 -14.11 10.70 12.70
C VAL A 547 -14.56 9.69 11.66
N GLU A 548 -15.71 9.90 11.01
CA GLU A 548 -16.19 9.04 9.91
C GLU A 548 -15.19 8.99 8.76
N SER A 549 -14.65 10.14 8.37
CA SER A 549 -13.61 10.23 7.34
C SER A 549 -12.33 9.50 7.76
N ALA A 550 -11.91 9.66 9.02
CA ALA A 550 -10.77 8.94 9.56
C ALA A 550 -10.99 7.41 9.64
N ILE A 551 -12.21 6.96 9.93
CA ILE A 551 -12.58 5.54 9.89
C ILE A 551 -12.44 4.98 8.47
N ARG A 552 -12.80 5.75 7.42
CA ARG A 552 -12.56 5.32 6.03
C ARG A 552 -11.07 5.10 5.75
N VAL A 553 -10.21 6.03 6.18
CA VAL A 553 -8.75 5.87 6.09
C VAL A 553 -8.27 4.65 6.90
N GLY A 554 -8.85 4.42 8.08
CA GLY A 554 -8.55 3.26 8.92
C GLY A 554 -8.90 1.92 8.26
N ASN A 555 -10.09 1.82 7.65
CA ASN A 555 -10.53 0.62 6.93
C ASN A 555 -9.67 0.36 5.70
N TYR A 556 -9.34 1.41 4.94
CA TYR A 556 -8.35 1.34 3.86
C TYR A 556 -6.99 0.79 4.37
N ALA A 557 -6.50 1.31 5.50
CA ALA A 557 -5.21 0.91 6.06
C ALA A 557 -5.19 -0.55 6.53
N ILE A 558 -6.33 -1.15 6.90
CA ILE A 558 -6.40 -2.58 7.24
C ILE A 558 -5.99 -3.44 6.05
N GLU A 559 -6.58 -3.21 4.88
CA GLU A 559 -6.30 -4.03 3.69
C GLU A 559 -4.85 -3.86 3.22
N HIS A 560 -4.32 -2.64 3.28
CA HIS A 560 -2.90 -2.43 2.97
C HIS A 560 -1.95 -2.96 4.04
N ALA A 561 -2.34 -2.97 5.31
CA ALA A 561 -1.56 -3.63 6.35
C ALA A 561 -1.51 -5.13 6.12
N ARG A 562 -2.61 -5.78 5.72
CA ARG A 562 -2.60 -7.21 5.31
C ARG A 562 -1.55 -7.46 4.24
N ALA A 563 -1.55 -6.65 3.19
CA ALA A 563 -0.58 -6.75 2.11
C ALA A 563 0.86 -6.51 2.60
N ALA A 564 1.09 -5.48 3.43
CA ALA A 564 2.40 -5.17 3.97
C ALA A 564 2.95 -6.29 4.87
N PHE A 565 2.15 -6.80 5.81
CA PHE A 565 2.52 -7.93 6.68
C PHE A 565 2.70 -9.23 5.89
N GLY A 566 1.95 -9.44 4.79
CA GLY A 566 2.18 -10.53 3.85
C GLY A 566 3.52 -10.41 3.10
N LEU A 567 3.90 -9.20 2.68
CA LEU A 567 5.21 -8.93 2.09
C LEU A 567 6.36 -9.18 3.07
N MET A 568 6.18 -8.81 4.34
CA MET A 568 7.10 -9.06 5.46
C MET A 568 7.29 -10.55 5.79
N GLY A 569 6.47 -11.45 5.24
CA GLY A 569 6.49 -12.86 5.62
C GLY A 569 5.90 -13.13 7.00
N ALA A 570 5.14 -12.17 7.55
CA ALA A 570 4.48 -12.31 8.85
C ALA A 570 3.21 -13.19 8.78
N ASP A 571 2.70 -13.47 7.57
CA ASP A 571 1.66 -14.48 7.36
C ASP A 571 2.30 -15.89 7.28
N PRO A 572 2.08 -16.77 8.27
CA PRO A 572 2.67 -18.11 8.30
C PRO A 572 2.27 -18.97 7.09
N HIS A 573 1.10 -18.72 6.49
CA HIS A 573 0.61 -19.48 5.34
C HIS A 573 1.33 -19.07 4.05
N VAL A 574 1.60 -17.77 3.87
CA VAL A 574 2.39 -17.25 2.75
C VAL A 574 3.84 -17.70 2.86
N GLU A 575 4.43 -17.64 4.07
CA GLU A 575 5.81 -18.09 4.28
C GLU A 575 5.95 -19.61 4.09
N LEU A 576 4.99 -20.39 4.60
CA LEU A 576 4.93 -21.83 4.34
C LEU A 576 4.75 -22.12 2.84
N GLY A 577 3.92 -21.35 2.12
CA GLY A 577 3.77 -21.43 0.67
C GLY A 577 5.09 -21.16 -0.07
N ARG A 578 5.84 -20.14 0.33
CA ARG A 578 7.18 -19.84 -0.22
C ARG A 578 8.18 -20.96 0.05
N ARG A 579 8.15 -21.57 1.23
CA ARG A 579 8.99 -22.73 1.57
C ARG A 579 8.67 -23.94 0.70
N VAL A 580 7.38 -24.20 0.44
CA VAL A 580 6.95 -25.24 -0.50
C VAL A 580 7.47 -24.95 -1.91
N LEU A 581 7.36 -23.70 -2.40
CA LEU A 581 7.90 -23.33 -3.71
C LEU A 581 9.43 -23.48 -3.80
N ARG A 582 10.18 -23.06 -2.77
CA ARG A 582 11.63 -23.27 -2.70
C ARG A 582 11.98 -24.75 -2.79
N TRP A 583 11.30 -25.58 -2.01
CA TRP A 583 11.51 -27.03 -2.05
C TRP A 583 11.19 -27.65 -3.42
N ILE A 584 10.10 -27.20 -4.07
CA ILE A 584 9.75 -27.61 -5.44
C ILE A 584 10.85 -27.22 -6.43
N ALA A 585 11.35 -25.98 -6.36
CA ALA A 585 12.38 -25.47 -7.25
C ALA A 585 13.72 -26.19 -7.04
N ASP A 586 14.18 -26.33 -5.80
CA ASP A 586 15.45 -26.97 -5.43
C ASP A 586 15.53 -28.43 -5.90
N ARG A 587 14.38 -29.11 -5.99
CA ARG A 587 14.28 -30.52 -6.40
C ARG A 587 13.67 -30.72 -7.78
N ALA A 588 13.38 -29.65 -8.52
CA ALA A 588 12.72 -29.67 -9.82
C ALA A 588 11.48 -30.59 -9.85
N LEU A 589 10.64 -30.52 -8.82
CA LEU A 589 9.48 -31.41 -8.67
C LEU A 589 8.41 -31.07 -9.71
N THR A 590 7.87 -32.09 -10.37
CA THR A 590 6.74 -31.98 -11.29
C THR A 590 5.42 -32.43 -10.64
N GLU A 591 5.51 -33.28 -9.62
CA GLU A 591 4.41 -33.72 -8.77
C GLU A 591 4.89 -34.07 -7.35
N PHE A 592 4.01 -33.95 -6.35
CA PHE A 592 4.26 -34.43 -4.99
C PHE A 592 2.96 -34.73 -4.25
N SER A 593 3.02 -35.53 -3.18
CA SER A 593 1.89 -35.73 -2.26
C SER A 593 1.98 -34.83 -1.04
N ARG A 594 0.84 -34.61 -0.37
CA ARG A 594 0.79 -33.86 0.90
C ARG A 594 1.76 -34.40 1.95
N ARG A 595 2.00 -35.72 1.95
CA ARG A 595 2.91 -36.39 2.89
C ARG A 595 4.38 -36.13 2.56
N ASP A 596 4.73 -36.13 1.26
CA ASP A 596 6.10 -35.83 0.82
C ASP A 596 6.51 -34.41 1.22
N ALA A 597 5.59 -33.44 1.04
CA ALA A 597 5.80 -32.06 1.48
C ALA A 597 5.97 -31.97 3.00
N PHE A 598 5.12 -32.66 3.77
CA PHE A 598 5.20 -32.66 5.23
C PHE A 598 6.51 -33.25 5.75
N ASP A 599 6.90 -34.42 5.26
CA ASP A 599 8.10 -35.11 5.71
C ASP A 599 9.36 -34.30 5.41
N GLN A 600 9.37 -33.54 4.32
CA GLN A 600 10.53 -32.77 3.89
C GLN A 600 10.61 -31.35 4.48
N LEU A 601 9.47 -30.72 4.77
CA LEU A 601 9.39 -29.35 5.28
C LEU A 601 9.17 -29.27 6.79
N ARG A 602 9.09 -30.42 7.48
CA ARG A 602 8.83 -30.51 8.91
C ARG A 602 9.78 -29.64 9.72
N ASP A 603 9.21 -28.85 10.62
CA ASP A 603 9.95 -28.03 11.58
C ASP A 603 9.19 -27.96 12.92
N GLN A 604 9.61 -27.05 13.80
CA GLN A 604 8.98 -26.84 15.10
C GLN A 604 7.56 -26.23 15.04
N HIS A 605 7.07 -25.78 13.88
CA HIS A 605 5.76 -25.14 13.70
C HIS A 605 4.79 -25.98 12.83
N LEU A 606 5.28 -27.02 12.14
CA LEU A 606 4.49 -28.00 11.38
C LEU A 606 4.34 -29.29 12.19
N HIS A 607 3.28 -29.38 13.01
CA HIS A 607 3.05 -30.51 13.90
C HIS A 607 2.24 -31.64 13.24
N LYS A 608 1.33 -31.30 12.32
CA LYS A 608 0.43 -32.23 11.62
C LYS A 608 0.45 -31.99 10.11
N VAL A 609 0.16 -33.04 9.34
CA VAL A 609 0.10 -32.98 7.86
C VAL A 609 -0.95 -31.96 7.36
N THR A 610 -2.01 -31.73 8.14
CA THR A 610 -3.06 -30.74 7.83
C THR A 610 -2.60 -29.30 7.98
N ASP A 611 -1.50 -29.04 8.69
CA ASP A 611 -0.99 -27.68 8.90
C ASP A 611 -0.45 -27.09 7.58
N LEU A 612 -0.20 -27.92 6.56
CA LEU A 612 0.15 -27.52 5.19
C LEU A 612 -1.05 -27.06 4.36
N ASP A 613 -2.27 -27.41 4.74
CA ASP A 613 -3.44 -27.20 3.88
C ASP A 613 -3.65 -25.74 3.49
N PRO A 614 -3.58 -24.75 4.41
CA PRO A 614 -3.76 -23.35 4.02
C PRO A 614 -2.71 -22.87 3.00
N ALA A 615 -1.47 -23.32 3.12
CA ALA A 615 -0.40 -22.96 2.19
C ALA A 615 -0.55 -23.65 0.82
N LEU A 616 -1.00 -24.90 0.81
CA LEU A 616 -1.25 -25.64 -0.44
C LEU A 616 -2.48 -25.09 -1.17
N GLU A 617 -3.54 -24.72 -0.46
CA GLU A 617 -4.70 -24.03 -1.05
C GLU A 617 -4.32 -22.68 -1.62
N LEU A 618 -3.49 -21.90 -0.90
CA LEU A 618 -2.93 -20.65 -1.38
C LEU A 618 -2.18 -20.85 -2.71
N LEU A 619 -1.30 -21.84 -2.77
CA LEU A 619 -0.52 -22.17 -3.97
C LEU A 619 -1.40 -22.61 -5.16
N ILE A 620 -2.49 -23.32 -4.89
CA ILE A 620 -3.47 -23.71 -5.92
C ILE A 620 -4.21 -22.48 -6.43
N ALA A 621 -4.70 -21.63 -5.53
CA ALA A 621 -5.43 -20.41 -5.88
C ALA A 621 -4.58 -19.47 -6.75
N HIS A 622 -3.27 -19.43 -6.51
CA HIS A 622 -2.31 -18.64 -7.27
C HIS A 622 -1.76 -19.33 -8.54
N GLY A 623 -2.28 -20.52 -8.87
CA GLY A 623 -1.91 -21.24 -10.08
C GLY A 623 -0.52 -21.89 -10.06
N TYR A 624 0.13 -22.02 -8.89
CA TYR A 624 1.40 -22.77 -8.78
C TYR A 624 1.19 -24.28 -8.77
N LEU A 625 0.04 -24.74 -8.26
CA LEU A 625 -0.28 -26.15 -8.10
C LEU A 625 -1.67 -26.47 -8.65
N ALA A 626 -1.88 -27.71 -9.09
CA ALA A 626 -3.21 -28.25 -9.37
C ALA A 626 -3.41 -29.57 -8.63
N ARG A 627 -4.62 -29.79 -8.10
CA ARG A 627 -4.98 -31.05 -7.45
C ARG A 627 -5.17 -32.13 -8.50
N VAL A 628 -4.49 -33.25 -8.30
CA VAL A 628 -4.69 -34.47 -9.07
C VAL A 628 -5.19 -35.54 -8.11
N ALA A 629 -6.43 -35.98 -8.32
CA ALA A 629 -6.95 -37.15 -7.63
C ALA A 629 -6.35 -38.40 -8.29
N THR A 630 -5.58 -39.20 -7.54
CA THR A 630 -5.20 -40.53 -8.02
C THR A 630 -6.22 -41.56 -7.53
N SER A 631 -6.99 -42.15 -8.46
CA SER A 631 -7.63 -43.45 -8.24
C SER A 631 -6.80 -44.52 -8.96
N ARG A 632 -6.16 -45.40 -8.17
CA ARG A 632 -5.71 -46.73 -8.60
C ARG A 632 -5.15 -47.48 -7.39
N GLY A 633 -6.04 -48.19 -6.70
CA GLY A 633 -5.70 -49.12 -5.63
C GLY A 633 -6.83 -49.27 -4.59
N PRO A 634 -6.89 -50.38 -3.83
CA PRO A 634 -7.94 -50.68 -2.86
C PRO A 634 -7.83 -49.86 -1.54
N GLY A 635 -7.26 -48.65 -1.60
CA GLY A 635 -7.02 -47.77 -0.47
C GLY A 635 -7.72 -46.41 -0.61
N ARG A 636 -7.79 -45.65 0.49
CA ARG A 636 -8.39 -44.30 0.52
C ARG A 636 -7.66 -43.39 -0.49
N PRO A 637 -8.38 -42.66 -1.36
CA PRO A 637 -7.76 -41.84 -2.39
C PRO A 637 -6.76 -40.84 -1.79
N SER A 638 -5.53 -40.83 -2.30
CA SER A 638 -4.51 -39.84 -1.93
C SER A 638 -4.58 -38.64 -2.88
N ILE A 639 -4.56 -37.43 -2.32
CA ILE A 639 -4.50 -36.19 -3.09
C ILE A 639 -3.03 -35.93 -3.42
N ARG A 640 -2.72 -35.83 -4.71
CA ARG A 640 -1.43 -35.37 -5.22
C ARG A 640 -1.57 -33.98 -5.82
N PHE A 641 -0.46 -33.25 -5.86
CA PHE A 641 -0.37 -31.92 -6.43
C PHE A 641 0.58 -31.97 -7.62
N ARG A 642 0.11 -31.51 -8.78
CA ARG A 642 0.94 -31.31 -9.98
C ARG A 642 1.45 -29.87 -9.95
N VAL A 643 2.73 -29.69 -10.23
CA VAL A 643 3.39 -28.37 -10.22
C VAL A 643 3.21 -27.71 -11.58
N ASN A 644 2.87 -26.42 -11.58
CA ASN A 644 2.84 -25.61 -12.80
C ASN A 644 4.28 -25.48 -13.37
N PRO A 645 4.57 -25.99 -14.57
CA PRO A 645 5.91 -25.90 -15.17
C PRO A 645 6.40 -24.45 -15.39
N LEU A 646 5.49 -23.50 -15.60
CA LEU A 646 5.82 -22.08 -15.77
C LEU A 646 6.29 -21.42 -14.47
N SER A 647 6.00 -22.03 -13.31
CA SER A 647 6.48 -21.52 -12.01
C SER A 647 7.99 -21.68 -11.82
N GLN A 648 8.63 -22.58 -12.58
CA GLN A 648 10.06 -22.86 -12.51
C GLN A 648 10.89 -22.07 -13.54
N ASN A 649 10.27 -21.17 -14.31
CA ASN A 649 10.96 -20.34 -15.29
C ASN A 649 11.82 -19.25 -14.59
N PRO A 650 13.12 -19.11 -14.88
CA PRO A 650 13.99 -18.08 -14.29
C PRO A 650 13.59 -16.63 -14.59
N GLN A 651 12.70 -16.40 -15.57
CA GLN A 651 12.14 -15.07 -15.86
C GLN A 651 10.95 -14.67 -14.97
N ASN A 652 10.47 -15.55 -14.09
CA ASN A 652 9.44 -15.21 -13.10
C ASN A 652 10.03 -14.23 -12.06
N PRO A 653 9.40 -13.07 -11.77
CA PRO A 653 9.91 -12.08 -10.82
C PRO A 653 10.24 -12.64 -9.42
N GLN A 654 9.59 -13.74 -9.04
CA GLN A 654 9.86 -14.42 -7.77
C GLN A 654 11.12 -15.30 -7.78
N ASN A 655 11.54 -15.80 -8.95
CA ASN A 655 12.75 -16.60 -9.12
C ASN A 655 14.01 -15.74 -9.32
N GLN A 656 13.86 -14.44 -9.58
CA GLN A 656 14.98 -13.50 -9.66
C GLN A 656 15.55 -13.10 -8.28
N ALA A 657 14.88 -13.48 -7.19
CA ALA A 657 15.29 -13.16 -5.82
C ALA A 657 16.33 -14.11 -5.21
N THR A 658 16.95 -15.02 -5.99
CA THR A 658 17.76 -16.12 -5.44
C THR A 658 19.11 -16.33 -6.12
N ALA A 659 19.88 -15.27 -6.38
CA ALA A 659 21.32 -15.41 -6.64
C ALA A 659 22.13 -14.86 -5.45
N PRO A 660 22.75 -15.70 -4.61
CA PRO A 660 23.83 -15.26 -3.74
C PRO A 660 25.03 -14.89 -4.61
N GLY A 661 25.66 -13.75 -4.31
CA GLY A 661 26.62 -13.06 -5.19
C GLY A 661 27.68 -13.95 -5.86
N SER A 662 27.70 -13.95 -7.19
CA SER A 662 28.91 -14.24 -7.95
C SER A 662 29.76 -12.98 -8.00
N ALA A 663 30.93 -13.03 -7.34
CA ALA A 663 31.98 -12.04 -7.48
C ALA A 663 32.27 -11.75 -8.96
N GLY A 664 32.47 -10.47 -9.28
CA GLY A 664 32.61 -9.97 -10.64
C GLY A 664 33.73 -10.66 -11.42
N SER A 665 33.37 -11.10 -12.63
CA SER A 665 34.30 -11.28 -13.74
C SER A 665 33.88 -10.29 -14.81
N ALA A 666 34.65 -9.22 -15.00
CA ALA A 666 34.38 -8.18 -15.98
C ALA A 666 34.38 -8.77 -17.41
N PRO A 667 33.40 -8.44 -18.27
CA PRO A 667 33.51 -8.73 -19.69
C PRO A 667 34.47 -7.71 -20.33
N GLY A 668 35.52 -8.24 -20.97
CA GLY A 668 36.56 -7.47 -21.64
C GLY A 668 36.01 -6.58 -22.76
N HIS A 669 36.58 -5.38 -22.84
CA HIS A 669 36.46 -4.46 -23.95
C HIS A 669 36.79 -5.14 -25.30
N PRO A 670 35.96 -4.99 -26.34
CA PRO A 670 36.44 -5.08 -27.71
C PRO A 670 37.12 -3.74 -28.06
N GLY A 671 38.42 -3.83 -28.37
CA GLY A 671 39.26 -2.68 -28.64
C GLY A 671 39.07 -2.07 -30.03
N GLY A 672 39.57 -0.83 -30.14
CA GLY A 672 40.39 -0.42 -31.28
C GLY A 672 39.69 0.32 -32.42
N TYR A 673 39.37 1.60 -32.21
CA TYR A 673 39.39 2.55 -33.33
C TYR A 673 40.84 2.94 -33.61
N GLY A 674 41.31 2.57 -34.80
CA GLY A 674 42.62 2.94 -35.33
C GLY A 674 42.68 4.42 -35.69
N VAL A 675 43.81 5.03 -35.34
CA VAL A 675 44.27 6.32 -35.87
C VAL A 675 45.53 6.05 -36.67
N VAL A 676 45.54 6.36 -37.96
CA VAL A 676 46.73 6.73 -38.75
C VAL A 676 46.27 7.51 -39.99
N PRO A 677 47.04 8.47 -40.53
CA PRO A 677 47.89 9.49 -39.90
C PRO A 677 47.29 10.91 -39.97
#